data_AF-A0A929FP07-F1
#
_entry.id   AF-A0A929FP07-F1
#
_cell.length_a   1.000
_cell.length_b   1.000
_cell.length_c   1.000
_cell.angle_alpha   90.00
_cell.angle_beta   90.00
_cell.angle_gamma   90.00
#
_symmetry.space_group_name_H-M   'P 1'
#
loop_
_entity.id
_entity.type
_entity.pdbx_description
1 polymer ?
#
loop_
_entity_poly.entity_id
_entity_poly.type
_entity_poly.pdbx_seq_one_letter_code
_entity_poly.pdbx_strand_id
1 'polypeptide(L)'
;MGREDILNTLHQQLQENERVAICAVAGMGGVGKTELARQYAGEQWQQGTYPGGVCWLQARGVDLGIQIVEFARTYLQLSIPEGLELPLQVAYCWRNWFHPPIPPYQGGDTGGVLIVIDDVIDYQQVRQYLPPDTSRFKVLITTRLQLGASIPHIALDVLKPLAAFALLKSFIGREQLQPEPWEGRKLCRWLGYLPLGLELVGRYLGRKPHLSLQEMLSRLQAKRLEQLALKKPKSEDDMTAQLGVRDAFELSWQELDESARELGIGLSLFASAPIPWRLVEGCLAEIDGEELEEIRDYGLVNLHLVQRQGKDLYQLHPLIREFLISKREASGIADELKRDFCRVMVGEADKIPETPTLAEIKAVNPVIPHLAEAATSQQDWLMDDDLIMPFGGLSRFYKGQGLYNQAEPWYEDCLSVIRQRLGKNHPHVATSLNNLALLYLFQGRYQEAELVYLEALALFKRLLGENHPDVATSLNNLAGLYYYQGRYQEAEPVYLEALALRKRLLGENHPHVASSLNNLAGLYYSQGRYQEAEPLYLEALALRKRLLGENHPHVAQSLNNLAELYSSQGRYQEAEPLYLEALALRKRLLGENHPDVAQSLNNLAGLYKSQGRYQEAEPLYLEALALRKRLLGENHPSVATSLNNLAGLYLFQRRYQEAEPLYLEALALRKRLLGENHPSVATSLNNLALLYLFQGRYQEAELVYLEALELTKRLLGENHPDVASSLNNLALLYLFQGRYQEAELVYLEALALFKRLLGENHPDVATSLNNLAGLYYYQGRYQEAEPVYLEALALRKRLLGENHPHVASSLNNLAGLYYSQGRYQEAEPLYLEALALRKRLLGENHPHVAQSLNNLAELYSSQGRYQEAEPLYLEALALRKRLLGENHPHVASSLNNLAELYSSQGRYQEAEPVYLEALALRKRLLGENHPDVAQSLNNLAGLYYSQGRYQEAEPLYLEAVAIADRTLGSNHPNTILYRNNLQILRDRLRHSP
;
A
#
# COMPACT_ATOMS: atom_id res chain seq x y z
N MET A 1 17.80 41.86 14.11
CA MET A 1 16.89 42.19 15.22
C MET A 1 17.70 42.15 16.50
N GLY A 2 17.64 43.14 17.41
CA GLY A 2 18.51 43.24 18.60
C GLY A 2 18.31 42.15 19.67
N ARG A 3 18.41 40.88 19.26
CA ARG A 3 18.26 39.63 20.01
C ARG A 3 19.40 38.65 19.69
N GLU A 4 20.52 39.14 19.14
CA GLU A 4 21.73 38.35 18.89
C GLU A 4 22.22 37.67 20.18
N ASP A 5 22.20 38.39 21.31
CA ASP A 5 22.51 37.81 22.62
C ASP A 5 21.59 36.62 22.99
N ILE A 6 20.30 36.71 22.62
CA ILE A 6 19.32 35.66 22.90
C ILE A 6 19.52 34.48 21.95
N LEU A 7 19.84 34.70 20.67
CA LEU A 7 20.20 33.64 19.73
C LEU A 7 21.48 32.94 20.16
N ASN A 8 22.48 33.68 20.64
CA ASN A 8 23.71 33.13 21.20
C ASN A 8 23.44 32.32 22.47
N THR A 9 22.59 32.83 23.37
CA THR A 9 22.16 32.10 24.59
C THR A 9 21.38 30.84 24.24
N LEU A 10 20.47 30.91 23.26
CA LEU A 10 19.71 29.78 22.76
C LEU A 10 20.63 28.73 22.14
N HIS A 11 21.60 29.17 21.33
CA HIS A 11 22.62 28.30 20.77
C HIS A 11 23.40 27.61 21.88
N GLN A 12 23.91 28.37 22.85
CA GLN A 12 24.65 27.86 24.00
C GLN A 12 23.83 26.83 24.79
N GLN A 13 22.57 27.13 25.15
CA GLN A 13 21.71 26.20 25.89
C GLN A 13 21.40 24.90 25.11
N LEU A 14 21.28 24.98 23.78
CA LEU A 14 21.10 23.81 22.94
C LEU A 14 22.41 23.01 22.80
N GLN A 15 23.58 23.65 22.85
CA GLN A 15 24.88 22.98 22.67
C GLN A 15 25.52 22.46 23.97
N GLU A 16 25.23 23.03 25.14
CA GLU A 16 25.92 22.74 26.40
C GLU A 16 25.62 21.37 27.06
N ASN A 17 24.59 20.65 26.61
CA ASN A 17 24.16 19.39 27.24
C ASN A 17 24.69 18.13 26.52
N GLU A 18 25.23 17.19 27.31
CA GLU A 18 25.62 15.82 26.91
C GLU A 18 24.43 14.88 26.65
N ARG A 19 23.19 15.37 26.83
CA ARG A 19 21.94 14.64 26.57
C ARG A 19 20.97 15.45 25.69
N VAL A 20 19.69 15.07 25.57
CA VAL A 20 18.73 15.86 24.76
C VAL A 20 18.61 17.24 25.38
N ALA A 21 19.03 18.26 24.63
CA ALA A 21 18.87 19.64 25.07
C ALA A 21 17.49 20.10 24.64
N ILE A 22 16.59 20.28 25.61
CA ILE A 22 15.29 20.92 25.38
C ILE A 22 15.41 22.36 25.86
N CYS A 23 15.23 23.32 24.96
CA CYS A 23 15.12 24.72 25.30
C CYS A 23 13.71 25.20 24.96
N ALA A 24 13.01 25.74 25.94
CA ALA A 24 11.72 26.38 25.73
C ALA A 24 11.90 27.90 25.59
N VAL A 25 11.48 28.47 24.47
CA VAL A 25 11.31 29.92 24.34
C VAL A 25 9.89 30.24 24.81
N ALA A 26 9.78 30.81 26.00
CA ALA A 26 8.51 31.13 26.65
C ALA A 26 8.27 32.64 26.69
N GLY A 27 7.04 33.09 26.51
CA GLY A 27 6.73 34.52 26.56
C GLY A 27 5.34 34.87 26.05
N MET A 28 4.96 36.14 26.19
CA MET A 28 3.63 36.63 25.79
C MET A 28 3.35 36.46 24.29
N GLY A 29 2.07 36.56 23.88
CA GLY A 29 1.72 36.60 22.46
C GLY A 29 2.36 37.79 21.75
N GLY A 30 2.81 37.61 20.50
CA GLY A 30 3.37 38.70 19.68
C GLY A 30 4.80 39.13 20.01
N VAL A 31 5.45 38.50 21.00
CA VAL A 31 6.88 38.76 21.34
C VAL A 31 7.85 38.20 20.30
N GLY A 32 7.41 37.43 19.30
CA GLY A 32 8.26 36.89 18.23
C GLY A 32 9.02 35.61 18.58
N LYS A 33 8.39 34.67 19.30
CA LYS A 33 8.99 33.35 19.64
C LYS A 33 9.20 32.48 18.40
N THR A 34 8.16 32.33 17.59
CA THR A 34 8.19 31.61 16.32
C THR A 34 9.23 32.19 15.37
N GLU A 35 9.29 33.52 15.25
CA GLU A 35 10.30 34.15 14.39
C GLU A 35 11.73 33.98 14.95
N LEU A 36 11.92 34.02 16.27
CA LEU A 36 13.23 33.71 16.89
C LEU A 36 13.64 32.26 16.58
N ALA A 37 12.71 31.30 16.71
CA ALA A 37 12.96 29.90 16.39
C ALA A 37 13.25 29.69 14.89
N ARG A 38 12.53 30.41 14.02
CA ARG A 38 12.73 30.38 12.56
C ARG A 38 14.08 30.98 12.17
N GLN A 39 14.44 32.13 12.74
CA GLN A 39 15.73 32.77 12.53
C GLN A 39 16.86 31.85 12.99
N TYR A 40 16.75 31.27 14.19
CA TYR A 40 17.71 30.30 14.69
C TYR A 40 17.83 29.10 13.75
N ALA A 41 16.72 28.42 13.46
CA ALA A 41 16.71 27.25 12.59
C ALA A 41 17.29 27.55 11.20
N GLY A 42 16.95 28.69 10.60
CA GLY A 42 17.45 29.14 9.31
C GLY A 42 18.94 29.46 9.31
N GLU A 43 19.44 30.20 10.31
CA GLU A 43 20.87 30.50 10.47
C GLU A 43 21.68 29.21 10.67
N GLN A 44 21.21 28.30 11.52
CA GLN A 44 21.90 27.05 11.78
C GLN A 44 21.83 26.08 10.59
N TRP A 45 20.75 26.11 9.81
CA TRP A 45 20.65 25.39 8.55
C TRP A 45 21.68 25.89 7.53
N GLN A 46 21.83 27.21 7.37
CA GLN A 46 22.82 27.80 6.46
C GLN A 46 24.27 27.53 6.90
N GLN A 47 24.52 27.50 8.22
CA GLN A 47 25.84 27.25 8.80
C GLN A 47 26.22 25.77 8.85
N GLY A 48 25.25 24.86 8.73
CA GLY A 48 25.48 23.42 8.80
C GLY A 48 25.71 22.84 10.18
N THR A 49 25.24 23.53 11.21
CA THR A 49 25.35 23.07 12.60
C THR A 49 24.60 21.76 12.84
N TYR A 50 23.52 21.51 12.08
CA TYR A 50 22.66 20.34 12.21
C TYR A 50 22.69 19.47 10.93
N PRO A 51 23.75 18.70 10.68
CA PRO A 51 23.87 17.87 9.49
C PRO A 51 22.83 16.74 9.43
N GLY A 52 22.22 16.36 10.57
CA GLY A 52 21.11 15.42 10.64
C GLY A 52 19.73 16.02 10.29
N GLY A 53 19.70 17.32 9.97
CA GLY A 53 18.53 18.03 9.49
C GLY A 53 17.80 18.87 10.54
N VAL A 54 16.85 19.68 10.07
CA VAL A 54 15.94 20.49 10.88
C VAL A 54 14.51 20.01 10.62
N CYS A 55 13.79 19.63 11.67
CA CYS A 55 12.39 19.24 11.61
C CYS A 55 11.53 20.31 12.28
N TRP A 56 10.53 20.82 11.57
CA TRP A 56 9.59 21.82 12.09
C TRP A 56 8.20 21.21 12.22
N LEU A 57 7.66 21.22 13.43
CA LEU A 57 6.39 20.61 13.79
C LEU A 57 5.47 21.66 14.43
N GLN A 58 4.17 21.63 14.11
CA GLN A 58 3.18 22.50 14.74
C GLN A 58 2.45 21.75 15.86
N ALA A 59 2.38 22.32 17.05
CA ALA A 59 1.66 21.70 18.16
C ALA A 59 0.12 21.87 18.09
N ARG A 60 -0.40 22.67 17.16
CA ARG A 60 -1.84 22.86 16.92
C ARG A 60 -2.27 22.14 15.64
N GLY A 61 -3.44 21.51 15.65
CA GLY A 61 -4.03 20.83 14.50
C GLY A 61 -3.84 19.32 14.57
N VAL A 62 -3.08 18.76 13.61
CA VAL A 62 -2.79 17.31 13.52
C VAL A 62 -1.96 16.85 14.74
N ASP A 63 -2.23 15.66 15.28
CA ASP A 63 -1.45 15.09 16.39
C ASP A 63 0.07 15.11 16.08
N LEU A 64 0.87 15.55 17.06
CA LEU A 64 2.31 15.75 16.88
C LEU A 64 3.04 14.44 16.51
N GLY A 65 2.60 13.31 17.07
CA GLY A 65 3.14 11.99 16.74
C GLY A 65 2.91 11.64 15.28
N ILE A 66 1.73 11.95 14.73
CA ILE A 66 1.43 11.75 13.31
C ILE A 66 2.37 12.59 12.44
N GLN A 67 2.59 13.86 12.80
CA GLN A 67 3.50 14.75 12.07
C GLN A 67 4.95 14.22 12.07
N ILE A 68 5.43 13.69 13.18
CA ILE A 68 6.78 13.10 13.28
C ILE A 68 6.90 11.88 12.37
N VAL A 69 5.89 11.01 12.40
CA VAL A 69 5.83 9.81 11.55
C VAL A 69 5.77 10.18 10.07
N GLU A 70 4.97 11.18 9.70
CA GLU A 70 4.86 11.70 8.33
C GLU A 70 6.18 12.33 7.87
N PHE A 71 6.82 13.15 8.71
CA PHE A 71 8.11 13.74 8.40
C PHE A 71 9.16 12.65 8.17
N ALA A 72 9.21 11.65 9.05
CA ALA A 72 10.14 10.52 8.94
C ALA A 72 9.90 9.69 7.67
N ARG A 73 8.64 9.46 7.28
CA ARG A 73 8.30 8.74 6.05
C ARG A 73 8.65 9.55 4.81
N THR A 74 8.32 10.84 4.81
CA THR A 74 8.41 11.71 3.63
C THR A 74 9.84 12.18 3.36
N TYR A 75 10.51 12.68 4.40
CA TYR A 75 11.81 13.35 4.24
C TYR A 75 13.00 12.46 4.61
N LEU A 76 12.81 11.52 5.55
CA LEU A 76 13.86 10.58 5.94
C LEU A 76 13.72 9.21 5.27
N GLN A 77 12.63 9.00 4.52
CA GLN A 77 12.32 7.73 3.84
C GLN A 77 12.33 6.52 4.78
N LEU A 78 11.99 6.73 6.07
CA LEU A 78 12.02 5.70 7.09
C LEU A 78 10.88 4.70 6.94
N SER A 79 11.26 3.44 7.03
CA SER A 79 10.36 2.30 7.03
C SER A 79 9.93 1.96 8.46
N ILE A 80 9.00 2.73 9.01
CA ILE A 80 8.52 2.57 10.39
C ILE A 80 7.69 1.27 10.51
N PRO A 81 7.99 0.36 11.47
CA PRO A 81 7.25 -0.87 11.69
C PRO A 81 5.79 -0.58 12.05
N GLU A 82 4.88 -1.29 11.40
CA GLU A 82 3.45 -1.16 11.66
C GLU A 82 2.95 -2.18 12.68
N GLY A 83 1.86 -1.83 13.39
CA GLY A 83 1.38 -2.51 14.59
C GLY A 83 1.89 -1.90 15.90
N LEU A 84 2.84 -0.97 15.82
CA LEU A 84 3.24 -0.12 16.93
C LEU A 84 2.19 0.95 17.18
N GLU A 85 1.78 1.13 18.45
CA GLU A 85 1.02 2.33 18.83
C GLU A 85 1.82 3.59 18.47
N LEU A 86 1.12 4.71 18.23
CA LEU A 86 1.73 5.95 17.75
C LEU A 86 2.98 6.40 18.55
N PRO A 87 3.03 6.32 19.90
CA PRO A 87 4.24 6.62 20.66
C PRO A 87 5.44 5.73 20.31
N LEU A 88 5.20 4.45 20.03
CA LEU A 88 6.24 3.49 19.65
C LEU A 88 6.72 3.72 18.21
N GLN A 89 5.83 4.15 17.30
CA GLN A 89 6.22 4.58 15.96
C GLN A 89 7.14 5.80 16.03
N VAL A 90 6.78 6.80 16.83
CA VAL A 90 7.61 7.99 17.07
C VAL A 90 8.97 7.60 17.67
N ALA A 91 9.00 6.70 18.65
CA ALA A 91 10.25 6.18 19.21
C ALA A 91 11.12 5.50 18.14
N TYR A 92 10.51 4.77 17.20
CA TYR A 92 11.22 4.19 16.06
C TYR A 92 11.79 5.28 15.14
N CYS A 93 11.02 6.33 14.82
CA CYS A 93 11.51 7.46 14.02
C CYS A 93 12.77 8.05 14.62
N TRP A 94 12.77 8.31 15.93
CA TRP A 94 13.93 8.87 16.61
C TRP A 94 15.14 7.95 16.60
N ARG A 95 14.93 6.65 16.82
CA ARG A 95 16.00 5.64 16.79
C ARG A 95 16.65 5.52 15.40
N ASN A 96 15.87 5.71 14.34
CA ASN A 96 16.31 5.47 12.97
C ASN A 96 16.50 6.76 12.16
N TRP A 97 16.43 7.92 12.80
CA TRP A 97 16.59 9.21 12.13
C TRP A 97 17.90 9.22 11.34
N PHE A 98 17.84 9.18 10.01
CA PHE A 98 19.01 9.21 9.11
C PHE A 98 18.63 10.05 7.89
N HIS A 99 19.44 11.05 7.56
CA HIS A 99 19.16 11.95 6.45
C HIS A 99 20.15 11.67 5.30
N PRO A 100 19.70 11.40 4.07
CA PRO A 100 20.60 11.25 2.92
C PRO A 100 21.29 12.58 2.57
N PRO A 101 22.52 12.59 2.02
CA PRO A 101 23.27 13.83 1.77
C PRO A 101 22.59 14.71 0.71
N ILE A 102 22.28 15.96 1.08
CA ILE A 102 21.89 17.05 0.16
C ILE A 102 22.99 18.12 0.22
N PRO A 103 23.37 18.76 -0.90
CA PRO A 103 24.36 19.84 -0.90
C PRO A 103 24.03 20.94 0.15
N PRO A 104 25.03 21.42 0.91
CA PRO A 104 26.47 21.24 0.69
C PRO A 104 27.10 20.01 1.38
N TYR A 105 26.34 19.13 2.02
CA TYR A 105 26.92 18.05 2.84
C TYR A 105 27.26 16.81 2.01
N GLN A 106 28.55 16.51 1.90
CA GLN A 106 29.07 15.23 1.39
C GLN A 106 29.75 14.48 2.54
N GLY A 107 28.99 13.64 3.24
CA GLY A 107 29.48 12.76 4.30
C GLY A 107 28.32 12.07 5.01
N GLY A 108 28.35 10.74 5.10
CA GLY A 108 27.31 9.90 5.72
C GLY A 108 27.30 9.94 7.26
N ASP A 109 27.60 11.09 7.86
CA ASP A 109 27.59 11.24 9.32
C ASP A 109 26.16 11.58 9.80
N THR A 110 25.75 10.99 10.92
CA THR A 110 24.37 11.07 11.42
C THR A 110 24.05 12.36 12.19
N GLY A 111 25.05 13.23 12.39
CA GLY A 111 25.21 14.30 13.39
C GLY A 111 23.99 14.98 14.06
N GLY A 112 24.16 16.25 14.46
CA GLY A 112 23.14 16.95 15.26
C GLY A 112 21.84 17.16 14.50
N VAL A 113 20.70 17.00 15.18
CA VAL A 113 19.35 17.25 14.63
C VAL A 113 18.66 18.32 15.46
N LEU A 114 18.03 19.30 14.81
CA LEU A 114 17.19 20.30 15.47
C LEU A 114 15.71 19.97 15.24
N ILE A 115 14.96 19.77 16.32
CA ILE A 115 13.51 19.59 16.30
C ILE A 115 12.87 20.86 16.86
N VAL A 116 12.10 21.56 16.04
CA VAL A 116 11.33 22.74 16.45
C VAL A 116 9.87 22.34 16.62
N ILE A 117 9.33 22.51 17.83
CA ILE A 117 7.92 22.29 18.14
C ILE A 117 7.29 23.65 18.44
N ASP A 118 6.54 24.15 17.48
CA ASP A 118 6.02 25.52 17.50
C ASP A 118 4.59 25.60 18.09
N ASP A 119 4.37 26.65 18.87
CA ASP A 119 3.10 27.04 19.52
C ASP A 119 2.47 25.99 20.43
N VAL A 120 3.27 25.38 21.31
CA VAL A 120 2.81 24.41 22.32
C VAL A 120 1.88 25.08 23.34
N ILE A 121 0.61 24.66 23.35
CA ILE A 121 -0.41 25.11 24.30
C ILE A 121 -0.74 24.08 25.38
N ASP A 122 -0.42 22.81 25.15
CA ASP A 122 -0.49 21.72 26.13
C ASP A 122 0.77 20.85 26.01
N TYR A 123 1.63 20.91 27.02
CA TYR A 123 2.88 20.15 27.01
C TYR A 123 2.68 18.66 27.28
N GLN A 124 1.58 18.24 27.92
CA GLN A 124 1.37 16.80 28.20
C GLN A 124 1.19 16.02 26.90
N GLN A 125 0.50 16.60 25.91
CA GLN A 125 0.31 15.99 24.59
C GLN A 125 1.61 15.90 23.78
N VAL A 126 2.54 16.83 24.01
CA VAL A 126 3.86 16.87 23.33
C VAL A 126 4.88 15.96 24.00
N ARG A 127 4.85 15.89 25.34
CA ARG A 127 5.90 15.26 26.15
C ARG A 127 6.15 13.81 25.78
N GLN A 128 5.10 13.06 25.48
CA GLN A 128 5.18 11.64 25.11
C GLN A 128 5.89 11.38 23.78
N TYR A 129 6.05 12.40 22.93
CA TYR A 129 6.62 12.28 21.58
C TYR A 129 8.03 12.86 21.45
N LEU A 130 8.62 13.35 22.54
CA LEU A 130 9.96 13.94 22.53
C LEU A 130 11.04 12.89 22.18
N PRO A 131 12.14 13.32 21.53
CA PRO A 131 13.25 12.43 21.18
C PRO A 131 13.97 11.85 22.42
N PRO A 132 14.65 10.70 22.28
CA PRO A 132 15.36 10.02 23.35
C PRO A 132 16.55 10.84 23.85
N ASP A 133 16.86 10.70 25.15
CA ASP A 133 17.83 11.50 25.90
C ASP A 133 19.30 11.31 25.45
N THR A 134 19.61 11.86 24.27
CA THR A 134 20.89 11.74 23.56
C THR A 134 21.37 13.12 23.12
N SER A 135 22.68 13.38 23.16
CA SER A 135 23.25 14.67 22.73
C SER A 135 22.97 15.02 21.27
N ARG A 136 22.52 14.05 20.47
CA ARG A 136 22.19 14.16 19.05
C ARG A 136 21.01 15.08 18.77
N PHE A 137 19.93 14.95 19.54
CA PHE A 137 18.70 15.71 19.29
C PHE A 137 18.66 16.97 20.15
N LYS A 138 18.45 18.11 19.50
CA LYS A 138 18.24 19.40 20.13
C LYS A 138 16.79 19.80 19.89
N VAL A 139 16.03 20.05 20.94
CA VAL A 139 14.60 20.37 20.85
C VAL A 139 14.38 21.83 21.25
N LEU A 140 13.80 22.58 20.32
CA LEU A 140 13.38 23.96 20.54
C LEU A 140 11.86 24.01 20.61
N ILE A 141 11.32 24.40 21.76
CA ILE A 141 9.88 24.52 21.98
C ILE A 141 9.51 26.00 22.04
N THR A 142 8.52 26.45 21.27
CA THR A 142 7.93 27.77 21.48
C THR A 142 6.61 27.61 22.23
N THR A 143 6.41 28.36 23.32
CA THR A 143 5.22 28.19 24.17
C THR A 143 4.86 29.45 24.95
N ARG A 144 3.63 29.50 25.48
CA ARG A 144 3.21 30.47 26.52
C ARG A 144 3.27 29.87 27.93
N LEU A 145 3.50 28.56 28.04
CA LEU A 145 3.52 27.83 29.30
C LEU A 145 4.88 27.93 30.01
N GLN A 146 4.88 27.76 31.33
CA GLN A 146 6.09 27.43 32.08
C GLN A 146 6.22 25.91 32.16
N LEU A 147 7.20 25.36 31.44
CA LEU A 147 7.38 23.90 31.28
C LEU A 147 8.22 23.29 32.41
N GLY A 148 7.81 23.49 33.67
CA GLY A 148 8.48 22.92 34.85
C GLY A 148 9.93 23.38 35.07
N ALA A 149 10.52 23.06 36.22
CA ALA A 149 11.88 23.51 36.59
C ALA A 149 13.02 22.78 35.85
N SER A 150 12.73 21.64 35.23
CA SER A 150 13.72 20.75 34.60
C SER A 150 14.03 21.08 33.14
N ILE A 151 13.27 21.98 32.50
CA ILE A 151 13.50 22.39 31.11
C ILE A 151 14.05 23.82 31.13
N PRO A 152 15.30 24.03 30.68
CA PRO A 152 15.84 25.35 30.45
C PRO A 152 14.87 26.16 29.60
N HIS A 153 14.47 27.33 30.10
CA HIS A 153 13.62 28.22 29.35
C HIS A 153 14.28 29.58 29.20
N ILE A 154 14.18 30.10 27.99
CA ILE A 154 14.52 31.48 27.67
C ILE A 154 13.21 32.24 27.72
N ALA A 155 13.05 33.03 28.78
CA ALA A 155 11.98 34.00 28.87
C ALA A 155 12.23 35.07 27.80
N LEU A 156 11.47 34.99 26.70
CA LEU A 156 11.52 35.95 25.63
C LEU A 156 10.65 37.13 26.01
N ASP A 157 11.31 38.11 26.64
CA ASP A 157 10.68 39.36 26.97
C ASP A 157 10.48 40.24 25.72
N VAL A 158 9.71 41.31 25.91
CA VAL A 158 9.51 42.37 24.93
C VAL A 158 10.86 42.99 24.52
N LEU A 159 10.91 43.65 23.36
CA LEU A 159 12.17 44.22 22.89
C LEU A 159 12.69 45.31 23.83
N LYS A 160 14.01 45.33 24.06
CA LYS A 160 14.66 46.46 24.75
C LYS A 160 14.32 47.77 23.99
N PRO A 161 14.16 48.91 24.68
CA PRO A 161 13.71 50.16 24.03
C PRO A 161 14.51 50.57 22.78
N LEU A 162 15.83 50.38 22.77
CA LEU A 162 16.67 50.68 21.60
C LEU A 162 16.42 49.71 20.43
N ALA A 163 16.22 48.43 20.72
CA ALA A 163 15.94 47.40 19.71
C ALA A 163 14.53 47.58 19.11
N ALA A 164 13.54 47.91 19.94
CA ALA A 164 12.19 48.26 19.50
C ALA A 164 12.19 49.49 18.58
N PHE A 165 12.93 50.53 18.97
CA PHE A 165 13.09 51.75 18.17
C PHE A 165 13.83 51.48 16.85
N ALA A 166 14.84 50.61 16.87
CA ALA A 166 15.54 50.19 15.66
C ALA A 166 14.65 49.36 14.71
N LEU A 167 13.79 48.50 15.25
CA LEU A 167 12.81 47.74 14.46
C LEU A 167 11.73 48.67 13.86
N LEU A 168 11.21 49.62 14.62
CA LEU A 168 10.29 50.63 14.07
C LEU A 168 10.95 51.43 12.94
N LYS A 169 12.21 51.83 13.14
CA LYS A 169 13.03 52.53 12.14
C LYS A 169 13.19 51.77 10.84
N SER A 170 13.29 50.44 10.88
CA SER A 170 13.44 49.65 9.64
C SER A 170 12.20 49.66 8.76
N PHE A 171 11.01 49.97 9.32
CA PHE A 171 9.77 50.04 8.54
C PHE A 171 9.46 51.43 7.98
N ILE A 172 9.74 52.51 8.73
CA ILE A 172 9.38 53.88 8.32
C ILE A 172 10.55 54.72 7.76
N GLY A 173 11.77 54.17 7.77
CA GLY A 173 12.96 54.85 7.26
C GLY A 173 13.52 55.93 8.20
N ARG A 174 14.71 56.45 7.85
CA ARG A 174 15.41 57.45 8.68
C ARG A 174 14.73 58.82 8.66
N GLU A 175 14.15 59.20 7.53
CA GLU A 175 13.66 60.55 7.26
C GLU A 175 12.40 60.89 8.05
N GLN A 176 11.52 59.92 8.31
CA GLN A 176 10.29 60.10 9.10
C GLN A 176 10.54 59.99 10.61
N LEU A 177 11.57 59.24 11.04
CA LEU A 177 11.84 58.96 12.47
C LEU A 177 12.81 59.97 13.13
N GLN A 178 13.75 60.55 12.38
CA GLN A 178 14.72 61.50 12.94
C GLN A 178 14.15 62.85 13.43
N PRO A 179 13.09 63.41 12.85
CA PRO A 179 12.47 64.65 13.34
C PRO A 179 11.81 64.50 14.73
N GLU A 180 11.33 63.30 15.09
CA GLU A 180 10.53 63.05 16.31
C GLU A 180 11.03 61.84 17.15
N PRO A 181 12.30 61.80 17.58
CA PRO A 181 12.88 60.62 18.22
C PRO A 181 12.24 60.30 19.58
N TRP A 182 11.70 61.30 20.28
CA TRP A 182 10.99 61.11 21.54
C TRP A 182 9.61 60.50 21.37
N GLU A 183 8.87 60.90 20.33
CA GLU A 183 7.55 60.33 20.03
C GLU A 183 7.68 58.89 19.51
N GLY A 184 8.70 58.59 18.71
CA GLY A 184 9.00 57.21 18.34
C GLY A 184 9.29 56.30 19.55
N ARG A 185 9.96 56.81 20.59
CA ARG A 185 10.17 56.06 21.84
C ARG A 185 8.88 55.84 22.63
N LYS A 186 7.99 56.85 22.70
CA LYS A 186 6.67 56.72 23.32
C LYS A 186 5.80 55.72 22.57
N LEU A 187 5.84 55.73 21.24
CA LEU A 187 5.13 54.79 20.38
C LEU A 187 5.61 53.34 20.62
N CYS A 188 6.92 53.11 20.68
CA CYS A 188 7.46 51.79 21.04
C CYS A 188 6.98 51.33 22.43
N ARG A 189 6.93 52.23 23.41
CA ARG A 189 6.41 51.94 24.75
C ARG A 189 4.93 51.59 24.73
N TRP A 190 4.14 52.32 23.94
CA TRP A 190 2.69 52.11 23.82
C TRP A 190 2.37 50.72 23.26
N LEU A 191 3.14 50.26 22.27
CA LEU A 191 3.01 48.94 21.65
C LEU A 191 3.60 47.81 22.51
N GLY A 192 3.92 48.11 23.78
CA GLY A 192 4.51 47.16 24.71
C GLY A 192 5.85 46.62 24.25
N TYR A 193 6.55 47.32 23.35
CA TYR A 193 7.77 46.86 22.70
C TYR A 193 7.65 45.48 22.00
N LEU A 194 6.43 45.10 21.59
CA LEU A 194 6.16 43.83 20.91
C LEU A 194 6.52 43.93 19.41
N PRO A 195 7.37 43.03 18.86
CA PRO A 195 7.72 43.04 17.44
C PRO A 195 6.51 43.10 16.50
N LEU A 196 5.48 42.29 16.78
CA LEU A 196 4.26 42.26 15.97
C LEU A 196 3.55 43.62 15.96
N GLY A 197 3.38 44.25 17.13
CA GLY A 197 2.77 45.59 17.23
C GLY A 197 3.59 46.67 16.52
N LEU A 198 4.91 46.60 16.64
CA LEU A 198 5.84 47.52 15.98
C LEU A 198 5.83 47.37 14.46
N GLU A 199 5.73 46.14 13.94
CA GLU A 199 5.63 45.89 12.49
C GLU A 199 4.32 46.39 11.91
N LEU A 200 3.18 46.12 12.56
CA LEU A 200 1.87 46.60 12.12
C LEU A 200 1.83 48.13 12.04
N VAL A 201 2.25 48.81 13.13
CA VAL A 201 2.27 50.28 13.17
C VAL A 201 3.34 50.84 12.24
N GLY A 202 4.51 50.21 12.16
CA GLY A 202 5.59 50.64 11.28
C GLY A 202 5.17 50.61 9.81
N ARG A 203 4.52 49.53 9.36
CA ARG A 203 4.00 49.43 8.00
C ARG A 203 2.83 50.38 7.74
N TYR A 204 1.95 50.57 8.72
CA TYR A 204 0.89 51.57 8.65
C TYR A 204 1.44 52.99 8.44
N LEU A 205 2.44 53.39 9.23
CA LEU A 205 3.14 54.67 9.09
C LEU A 205 3.86 54.79 7.75
N GLY A 206 4.49 53.72 7.25
CA GLY A 206 5.15 53.70 5.94
C GLY A 206 4.21 54.02 4.78
N ARG A 207 2.91 53.76 4.91
CA ARG A 207 1.88 54.16 3.92
C ARG A 207 1.45 55.61 4.01
N LYS A 208 1.70 56.26 5.15
CA LYS A 208 1.34 57.65 5.40
C LYS A 208 2.61 58.44 5.74
N PRO A 209 3.47 58.72 4.74
CA PRO A 209 4.75 59.41 4.97
C PRO A 209 4.59 60.81 5.57
N HIS A 210 3.40 61.42 5.44
CA HIS A 210 3.07 62.73 6.02
C HIS A 210 2.48 62.66 7.45
N LEU A 211 2.20 61.46 7.97
CA LEU A 211 1.68 61.28 9.33
C LEU A 211 2.84 61.35 10.33
N SER A 212 2.76 62.28 11.29
CA SER A 212 3.74 62.38 12.37
C SER A 212 3.60 61.25 13.39
N LEU A 213 4.66 60.97 14.14
CA LEU A 213 4.65 59.94 15.18
C LEU A 213 3.78 60.38 16.36
N GLN A 214 3.72 61.70 16.62
CA GLN A 214 2.81 62.26 17.61
C GLN A 214 1.34 62.00 17.25
N GLU A 215 0.94 62.27 16.01
CA GLU A 215 -0.43 62.05 15.55
C GLU A 215 -0.79 60.55 15.56
N MET A 216 0.15 59.69 15.20
CA MET A 216 0.00 58.24 15.30
C MET A 216 -0.27 57.76 16.73
N LEU A 217 0.46 58.30 17.70
CA LEU A 217 0.27 57.98 19.11
C LEU A 217 -1.11 58.45 19.60
N SER A 218 -1.56 59.63 19.20
CA SER A 218 -2.91 60.14 19.49
C SER A 218 -4.01 59.24 18.94
N ARG A 219 -3.84 58.71 17.71
CA ARG A 219 -4.79 57.77 17.11
C ARG A 219 -4.89 56.46 17.88
N LEU A 220 -3.77 55.87 18.28
CA LEU A 220 -3.75 54.66 19.11
C LEU A 220 -4.42 54.90 20.48
N GLN A 221 -4.17 56.05 21.10
CA GLN A 221 -4.79 56.44 22.37
C GLN A 221 -6.31 56.58 22.25
N ALA A 222 -6.78 57.20 21.17
CA ALA A 222 -8.21 57.32 20.90
C ALA A 222 -8.88 55.93 20.77
N LYS A 223 -8.26 54.99 20.05
CA LYS A 223 -8.80 53.61 19.92
C LYS A 223 -8.92 52.89 21.26
N ARG A 224 -7.92 53.04 22.13
CA ARG A 224 -7.96 52.46 23.48
C ARG A 224 -9.11 53.01 24.31
N LEU A 225 -9.37 54.32 24.23
CA LEU A 225 -10.46 54.99 24.95
C LEU A 225 -11.83 54.56 24.43
N GLU A 226 -12.01 54.43 23.11
CA GLU A 226 -13.24 53.89 22.49
C GLU A 226 -13.56 52.47 23.00
N GLN A 227 -12.55 51.61 23.13
CA GLN A 227 -12.74 50.23 23.62
C GLN A 227 -13.06 50.15 25.12
N LEU A 228 -12.38 50.97 25.95
CA LEU A 228 -12.64 51.04 27.40
C LEU A 228 -14.02 51.61 27.73
N ALA A 229 -14.57 52.47 26.86
CA ALA A 229 -15.95 52.97 26.97
C ALA A 229 -17.00 51.88 26.69
N LEU A 230 -16.65 50.85 25.91
CA LEU A 230 -17.55 49.75 25.51
C LEU A 230 -17.47 48.51 26.43
N LYS A 231 -16.33 48.25 27.11
CA LYS A 231 -16.16 47.14 28.07
C LYS A 231 -15.25 47.53 29.25
N LYS A 232 -15.73 47.39 30.50
CA LYS A 232 -14.90 47.59 31.70
C LYS A 232 -13.85 46.46 31.85
N PRO A 233 -12.55 46.79 32.02
CA PRO A 233 -11.48 45.79 32.17
C PRO A 233 -11.48 45.11 33.54
N LYS A 234 -10.94 43.87 33.62
CA LYS A 234 -10.94 43.02 34.82
C LYS A 234 -9.69 43.14 35.73
N SER A 235 -8.58 43.77 35.30
CA SER A 235 -7.40 44.11 36.14
C SER A 235 -6.39 45.03 35.42
N GLU A 236 -5.56 45.78 36.18
CA GLU A 236 -4.65 46.85 35.69
C GLU A 236 -3.30 46.43 35.09
N ASP A 237 -2.76 45.24 35.43
CA ASP A 237 -1.42 44.85 34.98
C ASP A 237 -1.39 43.98 33.71
N ASP A 238 -2.49 43.32 33.33
CA ASP A 238 -2.64 42.61 32.04
C ASP A 238 -2.88 43.60 30.85
N MET A 239 -2.90 44.91 31.15
CA MET A 239 -3.68 45.91 30.42
C MET A 239 -2.92 46.79 29.41
N THR A 240 -1.62 46.59 29.10
CA THR A 240 -0.90 47.56 28.24
C THR A 240 -0.28 47.02 26.95
N ALA A 241 0.41 45.87 26.95
CA ALA A 241 1.12 45.39 25.77
C ALA A 241 0.22 44.67 24.73
N GLN A 242 -0.64 43.74 25.18
CA GLN A 242 -1.60 43.05 24.31
C GLN A 242 -2.68 44.00 23.78
N LEU A 243 -3.10 44.97 24.60
CA LEU A 243 -3.96 46.06 24.14
C LEU A 243 -3.26 46.92 23.09
N GLY A 244 -1.95 47.18 23.20
CA GLY A 244 -1.20 47.93 22.19
C GLY A 244 -1.18 47.25 20.81
N VAL A 245 -1.01 45.92 20.77
CA VAL A 245 -1.09 45.14 19.52
C VAL A 245 -2.52 45.10 18.99
N ARG A 246 -3.52 44.99 19.87
CA ARG A 246 -4.93 45.07 19.48
C ARG A 246 -5.32 46.45 18.93
N ASP A 247 -4.82 47.53 19.53
CA ASP A 247 -4.99 48.89 19.04
C ASP A 247 -4.35 49.04 17.65
N ALA A 248 -3.18 48.43 17.45
CA ALA A 248 -2.52 48.38 16.14
C ALA A 248 -3.34 47.59 15.10
N PHE A 249 -3.92 46.45 15.47
CA PHE A 249 -4.85 45.71 14.60
C PHE A 249 -6.07 46.55 14.25
N GLU A 250 -6.67 47.25 15.23
CA GLU A 250 -7.86 48.07 15.02
C GLU A 250 -7.58 49.24 14.06
N LEU A 251 -6.41 49.87 14.17
CA LEU A 251 -6.00 50.92 13.23
C LEU A 251 -5.77 50.39 11.82
N SER A 252 -5.02 49.29 11.68
CA SER A 252 -4.84 48.66 10.37
C SER A 252 -6.19 48.24 9.77
N TRP A 253 -7.11 47.71 10.59
CA TRP A 253 -8.46 47.29 10.19
C TRP A 253 -9.33 48.45 9.70
N GLN A 254 -9.28 49.62 10.35
CA GLN A 254 -10.07 50.80 9.95
C GLN A 254 -9.59 51.41 8.64
N GLU A 255 -8.39 51.08 8.21
CA GLU A 255 -7.78 51.63 6.99
C GLU A 255 -7.98 50.73 5.78
N LEU A 256 -8.38 49.49 6.02
CA LEU A 256 -8.94 48.63 5.00
C LEU A 256 -10.27 49.21 4.51
N ASP A 257 -10.46 49.19 3.20
CA ASP A 257 -11.76 49.34 2.58
C ASP A 257 -12.66 48.14 2.89
N GLU A 258 -13.91 48.18 2.41
CA GLU A 258 -14.89 47.14 2.68
C GLU A 258 -14.44 45.77 2.14
N SER A 259 -13.94 45.72 0.90
CA SER A 259 -13.47 44.50 0.25
C SER A 259 -12.25 43.89 0.95
N ALA A 260 -11.29 44.70 1.43
CA ALA A 260 -10.14 44.20 2.19
C ALA A 260 -10.53 43.73 3.58
N ARG A 261 -11.54 44.34 4.21
CA ARG A 261 -12.09 43.84 5.48
C ARG A 261 -12.76 42.49 5.29
N GLU A 262 -13.59 42.35 4.26
CA GLU A 262 -14.25 41.11 3.89
C GLU A 262 -13.22 39.99 3.63
N LEU A 263 -12.20 40.27 2.82
CA LEU A 263 -11.10 39.32 2.59
C LEU A 263 -10.40 38.92 3.90
N GLY A 264 -10.12 39.88 4.78
CA GLY A 264 -9.49 39.64 6.08
C GLY A 264 -10.32 38.67 6.95
N ILE A 265 -11.62 38.91 7.08
CA ILE A 265 -12.48 38.01 7.87
C ILE A 265 -12.71 36.67 7.17
N GLY A 266 -12.72 36.62 5.84
CA GLY A 266 -12.74 35.36 5.07
C GLY A 266 -11.52 34.49 5.33
N LEU A 267 -10.32 35.08 5.33
CA LEU A 267 -9.08 34.34 5.62
C LEU A 267 -9.05 33.73 7.03
N SER A 268 -9.83 34.27 7.96
CA SER A 268 -9.90 33.76 9.34
C SER A 268 -10.61 32.40 9.47
N LEU A 269 -11.32 31.95 8.42
CA LEU A 269 -12.01 30.65 8.37
C LEU A 269 -11.02 29.48 8.30
N PHE A 270 -9.90 29.68 7.62
CA PHE A 270 -8.90 28.65 7.38
C PHE A 270 -8.10 28.29 8.63
N ALA A 271 -7.62 27.05 8.70
CA ALA A 271 -6.68 26.57 9.72
C ALA A 271 -5.43 27.47 9.84
N SER A 272 -4.71 27.39 10.97
CA SER A 272 -3.45 28.12 11.20
C SER A 272 -2.24 27.52 10.46
N ALA A 273 -2.44 27.22 9.18
CA ALA A 273 -1.49 26.63 8.24
C ALA A 273 -1.40 27.49 6.96
N PRO A 274 -0.38 27.31 6.10
CA PRO A 274 -0.33 27.98 4.81
C PRO A 274 -1.56 27.65 3.94
N ILE A 275 -2.30 28.70 3.57
CA ILE A 275 -3.55 28.69 2.81
C ILE A 275 -3.24 28.78 1.32
N PRO A 276 -3.61 27.77 0.52
CA PRO A 276 -3.63 27.89 -0.94
C PRO A 276 -4.62 28.97 -1.38
N TRP A 277 -4.14 29.96 -2.14
CA TRP A 277 -4.95 31.12 -2.52
C TRP A 277 -6.22 30.74 -3.28
N ARG A 278 -6.16 29.68 -4.10
CA ARG A 278 -7.32 29.12 -4.82
C ARG A 278 -8.51 28.75 -3.92
N LEU A 279 -8.25 28.42 -2.64
CA LEU A 279 -9.34 28.14 -1.70
C LEU A 279 -10.06 29.43 -1.28
N VAL A 280 -9.31 30.52 -1.15
CA VAL A 280 -9.83 31.85 -0.82
C VAL A 280 -10.66 32.39 -1.98
N GLU A 281 -10.15 32.28 -3.20
CA GLU A 281 -10.88 32.63 -4.43
C GLU A 281 -12.19 31.84 -4.55
N GLY A 282 -12.17 30.55 -4.20
CA GLY A 282 -13.40 29.74 -4.19
C GLY A 282 -14.43 30.20 -3.15
N CYS A 283 -13.97 30.72 -2.00
CA CYS A 283 -14.85 31.20 -0.93
C CYS A 283 -15.40 32.60 -1.22
N LEU A 284 -14.66 33.43 -1.97
CA LEU A 284 -15.02 34.81 -2.31
C LEU A 284 -15.22 34.94 -3.83
N ALA A 285 -15.94 33.99 -4.42
CA ALA A 285 -16.07 33.86 -5.87
C ALA A 285 -16.83 35.01 -6.55
N GLU A 286 -17.46 35.90 -5.77
CA GLU A 286 -18.14 37.10 -6.28
C GLU A 286 -17.17 38.23 -6.64
N ILE A 287 -15.96 38.21 -6.08
CA ILE A 287 -14.91 39.20 -6.35
C ILE A 287 -14.00 38.63 -7.45
N ASP A 288 -13.64 39.47 -8.42
CA ASP A 288 -12.72 39.05 -9.49
C ASP A 288 -11.35 38.62 -8.92
N GLY A 289 -10.73 37.62 -9.55
CA GLY A 289 -9.46 37.06 -9.08
C GLY A 289 -8.33 38.08 -9.04
N GLU A 290 -8.20 38.93 -10.07
CA GLU A 290 -7.18 39.99 -10.12
C GLU A 290 -7.45 41.04 -9.04
N GLU A 291 -8.72 41.38 -8.83
CA GLU A 291 -9.14 42.30 -7.76
C GLU A 291 -8.81 41.72 -6.37
N LEU A 292 -9.07 40.43 -6.12
CA LEU A 292 -8.68 39.75 -4.89
C LEU A 292 -7.15 39.77 -4.67
N GLU A 293 -6.35 39.65 -5.72
CA GLU A 293 -4.90 39.75 -5.62
C GLU A 293 -4.45 41.15 -5.21
N GLU A 294 -5.06 42.19 -5.79
CA GLU A 294 -4.78 43.57 -5.43
C GLU A 294 -5.21 43.87 -3.98
N ILE A 295 -6.42 43.46 -3.58
CA ILE A 295 -6.92 43.61 -2.21
C ILE A 295 -6.02 42.85 -1.23
N ARG A 296 -5.56 41.64 -1.58
CA ARG A 296 -4.61 40.87 -0.76
C ARG A 296 -3.30 41.62 -0.60
N ASP A 297 -2.66 42.00 -1.70
CA ASP A 297 -1.29 42.52 -1.69
C ASP A 297 -1.25 43.96 -1.17
N TYR A 298 -2.15 44.82 -1.65
CA TYR A 298 -2.30 46.18 -1.17
C TYR A 298 -3.08 46.26 0.13
N GLY A 299 -4.20 45.59 0.33
CA GLY A 299 -4.95 45.69 1.59
C GLY A 299 -4.22 45.02 2.77
N LEU A 300 -3.90 43.73 2.64
CA LEU A 300 -3.55 42.90 3.80
C LEU A 300 -2.04 42.64 3.96
N VAL A 301 -1.33 42.25 2.89
CA VAL A 301 0.09 41.90 2.95
C VAL A 301 0.94 43.12 3.29
N ASN A 302 0.67 44.26 2.66
CA ASN A 302 1.42 45.49 2.92
C ASN A 302 1.27 46.01 4.35
N LEU A 303 0.13 45.74 5.01
CA LEU A 303 -0.10 46.04 6.43
C LEU A 303 0.33 44.90 7.38
N HIS A 304 0.91 43.82 6.87
CA HIS A 304 1.30 42.63 7.62
C HIS A 304 0.13 41.96 8.36
N LEU A 305 -1.07 42.05 7.78
CA LEU A 305 -2.23 41.29 8.26
C LEU A 305 -2.20 39.84 7.74
N VAL A 306 -1.54 39.61 6.61
CA VAL A 306 -1.32 38.30 5.99
C VAL A 306 0.14 38.19 5.56
N GLN A 307 0.74 37.00 5.71
CA GLN A 307 2.12 36.74 5.32
C GLN A 307 2.18 35.83 4.09
N ARG A 308 3.02 36.16 3.12
CA ARG A 308 3.31 35.30 1.96
C ARG A 308 4.34 34.25 2.37
N GLN A 309 3.99 32.96 2.27
CA GLN A 309 4.83 31.82 2.65
C GLN A 309 5.49 31.13 1.44
N GLY A 310 4.97 31.38 0.24
CA GLY A 310 5.49 30.81 -0.99
C GLY A 310 4.73 31.33 -2.20
N LYS A 311 4.87 30.64 -3.33
CA LYS A 311 4.02 30.88 -4.50
C LYS A 311 2.59 30.46 -4.15
N ASP A 312 1.66 31.40 -4.21
CA ASP A 312 0.21 31.21 -3.99
C ASP A 312 -0.16 30.60 -2.61
N LEU A 313 0.73 30.73 -1.63
CA LEU A 313 0.53 30.28 -0.25
C LEU A 313 0.65 31.45 0.72
N TYR A 314 -0.37 31.62 1.56
CA TYR A 314 -0.48 32.73 2.50
C TYR A 314 -0.83 32.23 3.89
N GLN A 315 -0.39 32.92 4.94
CA GLN A 315 -0.65 32.48 6.31
C GLN A 315 -1.00 33.67 7.20
N LEU A 316 -2.01 33.48 8.03
CA LEU A 316 -2.33 34.40 9.12
C LEU A 316 -1.48 34.09 10.34
N HIS A 317 -0.94 35.12 10.98
CA HIS A 317 -0.41 34.96 12.33
C HIS A 317 -1.56 34.56 13.28
N PRO A 318 -1.39 33.62 14.23
CA PRO A 318 -2.46 33.15 15.10
C PRO A 318 -3.23 34.26 15.83
N LEU A 319 -2.53 35.28 16.35
CA LEU A 319 -3.18 36.45 16.98
C LEU A 319 -3.99 37.31 16.00
N ILE A 320 -3.56 37.41 14.73
CA ILE A 320 -4.31 38.12 13.70
C ILE A 320 -5.55 37.31 13.35
N ARG A 321 -5.42 35.99 13.20
CA ARG A 321 -6.57 35.09 13.00
C ARG A 321 -7.59 35.23 14.13
N GLU A 322 -7.16 35.19 15.40
CA GLU A 322 -8.04 35.38 16.57
C GLU A 322 -8.75 36.75 16.53
N PHE A 323 -8.03 37.83 16.19
CA PHE A 323 -8.62 39.15 16.02
C PHE A 323 -9.65 39.17 14.89
N LEU A 324 -9.33 38.61 13.72
CA LEU A 324 -10.21 38.57 12.56
C LEU A 324 -11.44 37.68 12.79
N ILE A 325 -11.32 36.58 13.54
CA ILE A 325 -12.48 35.79 14.00
C ILE A 325 -13.44 36.69 14.78
N SER A 326 -12.92 37.49 15.72
CA SER A 326 -13.78 38.41 16.50
C SER A 326 -14.47 39.47 15.64
N LYS A 327 -13.84 39.91 14.54
CA LYS A 327 -14.42 40.83 13.56
C LYS A 327 -15.44 40.14 12.66
N ARG A 328 -15.17 38.91 12.23
CA ARG A 328 -16.08 38.08 11.45
C ARG A 328 -17.38 37.87 12.21
N GLU A 329 -17.34 37.44 13.46
CA GLU A 329 -18.56 37.21 14.25
C GLU A 329 -19.35 38.50 14.55
N ALA A 330 -18.74 39.68 14.39
CA ALA A 330 -19.41 40.97 14.49
C ALA A 330 -19.90 41.52 13.14
N SER A 331 -19.63 40.83 12.03
CA SER A 331 -19.98 41.25 10.66
C SER A 331 -21.33 40.69 10.23
N GLY A 332 -22.01 41.39 9.30
CA GLY A 332 -23.28 40.93 8.74
C GLY A 332 -23.17 39.77 7.74
N ILE A 333 -21.96 39.49 7.24
CA ILE A 333 -21.69 38.48 6.20
C ILE A 333 -21.04 37.19 6.76
N ALA A 334 -20.94 37.07 8.09
CA ALA A 334 -20.25 35.96 8.74
C ALA A 334 -20.79 34.57 8.33
N ASP A 335 -22.12 34.44 8.27
CA ASP A 335 -22.78 33.17 8.00
C ASP A 335 -22.69 32.78 6.51
N GLU A 336 -22.65 33.76 5.62
CA GLU A 336 -22.40 33.56 4.19
C GLU A 336 -20.97 33.03 3.98
N LEU A 337 -19.98 33.70 4.56
CA LEU A 337 -18.58 33.28 4.51
C LEU A 337 -18.37 31.86 5.08
N LYS A 338 -19.02 31.52 6.20
CA LYS A 338 -18.95 30.16 6.78
C LYS A 338 -19.53 29.12 5.81
N ARG A 339 -20.66 29.41 5.17
CA ARG A 339 -21.29 28.54 4.19
C ARG A 339 -20.40 28.32 2.97
N ASP A 340 -19.80 29.39 2.46
CA ASP A 340 -18.89 29.31 1.31
C ASP A 340 -17.62 28.52 1.62
N PHE A 341 -17.04 28.72 2.80
CA PHE A 341 -15.92 27.90 3.25
C PHE A 341 -16.27 26.42 3.30
N CYS A 342 -17.40 26.06 3.93
CA CYS A 342 -17.87 24.67 3.97
C CYS A 342 -18.09 24.08 2.57
N ARG A 343 -18.75 24.83 1.68
CA ARG A 343 -18.98 24.43 0.27
C ARG A 343 -17.65 24.15 -0.45
N VAL A 344 -16.66 25.02 -0.30
CA VAL A 344 -15.33 24.83 -0.91
C VAL A 344 -14.64 23.61 -0.32
N MET A 345 -14.66 23.41 1.01
CA MET A 345 -14.02 22.26 1.65
C MET A 345 -14.67 20.94 1.23
N VAL A 346 -16.00 20.88 1.13
CA VAL A 346 -16.73 19.72 0.61
C VAL A 346 -16.35 19.44 -0.84
N GLY A 347 -16.29 20.48 -1.67
CA GLY A 347 -15.86 20.35 -3.07
C GLY A 347 -14.41 19.90 -3.23
N GLU A 348 -13.51 20.30 -2.33
CA GLU A 348 -12.13 19.80 -2.31
C GLU A 348 -12.04 18.35 -1.83
N ALA A 349 -12.85 17.98 -0.82
CA ALA A 349 -12.93 16.61 -0.33
C ALA A 349 -13.40 15.64 -1.42
N ASP A 350 -14.38 16.07 -2.24
CA ASP A 350 -14.95 15.27 -3.32
C ASP A 350 -13.93 14.90 -4.40
N LYS A 351 -13.04 15.85 -4.73
CA LYS A 351 -11.98 15.68 -5.75
C LYS A 351 -10.89 14.67 -5.37
N ILE A 352 -10.79 14.25 -4.11
CA ILE A 352 -9.77 13.29 -3.67
C ILE A 352 -10.15 11.89 -4.18
N PRO A 353 -9.37 11.28 -5.09
CA PRO A 353 -9.69 9.97 -5.65
C PRO A 353 -9.46 8.84 -4.63
N GLU A 354 -10.03 7.66 -4.90
CA GLU A 354 -9.86 6.46 -4.06
C GLU A 354 -8.42 5.92 -4.05
N THR A 355 -7.62 6.21 -5.07
CA THR A 355 -6.21 5.81 -5.18
C THR A 355 -5.41 6.99 -5.71
N PRO A 356 -5.10 7.99 -4.86
CA PRO A 356 -4.41 9.19 -5.28
C PRO A 356 -2.95 8.89 -5.64
N THR A 357 -2.51 9.47 -6.75
CA THR A 357 -1.10 9.47 -7.17
C THR A 357 -0.27 10.43 -6.32
N LEU A 358 1.05 10.28 -6.30
CA LEU A 358 1.97 11.18 -5.60
C LEU A 358 1.81 12.65 -6.03
N ALA A 359 1.46 12.89 -7.30
CA ALA A 359 1.20 14.24 -7.81
C ALA A 359 -0.09 14.82 -7.21
N GLU A 360 -1.16 14.03 -7.15
CA GLU A 360 -2.44 14.42 -6.54
C GLU A 360 -2.29 14.60 -5.03
N ILE A 361 -1.57 13.70 -4.35
CA ILE A 361 -1.23 13.81 -2.93
C ILE A 361 -0.52 15.14 -2.68
N LYS A 362 0.53 15.45 -3.45
CA LYS A 362 1.26 16.72 -3.32
C LYS A 362 0.39 17.95 -3.57
N ALA A 363 -0.52 17.88 -4.55
CA ALA A 363 -1.42 18.99 -4.88
C ALA A 363 -2.48 19.22 -3.80
N VAL A 364 -2.96 18.16 -3.17
CA VAL A 364 -3.99 18.21 -2.13
C VAL A 364 -3.39 18.44 -0.73
N ASN A 365 -2.12 18.09 -0.49
CA ASN A 365 -1.51 18.17 0.84
C ASN A 365 -1.70 19.52 1.56
N PRO A 366 -1.53 20.69 0.89
CA PRO A 366 -1.78 21.98 1.52
C PRO A 366 -3.25 22.24 1.91
N VAL A 367 -4.20 21.50 1.33
CA VAL A 367 -5.64 21.60 1.64
C VAL A 367 -6.01 20.77 2.88
N ILE A 368 -5.29 19.68 3.15
CA ILE A 368 -5.60 18.73 4.22
C ILE A 368 -5.79 19.40 5.60
N PRO A 369 -4.94 20.35 6.05
CA PRO A 369 -5.16 21.04 7.32
C PRO A 369 -6.46 21.85 7.37
N HIS A 370 -6.86 22.44 6.24
CA HIS A 370 -8.10 23.23 6.15
C HIS A 370 -9.33 22.33 6.10
N LEU A 371 -9.21 21.18 5.43
CA LEU A 371 -10.26 20.17 5.43
C LEU A 371 -10.44 19.54 6.82
N ALA A 372 -9.34 19.31 7.54
CA ALA A 372 -9.36 18.87 8.93
C ALA A 372 -9.99 19.92 9.86
N GLU A 373 -9.67 21.20 9.70
CA GLU A 373 -10.32 22.30 10.44
C GLU A 373 -11.84 22.32 10.20
N ALA A 374 -12.28 22.11 8.96
CA ALA A 374 -13.70 22.02 8.61
C ALA A 374 -14.39 20.80 9.24
N ALA A 375 -13.72 19.64 9.23
CA ALA A 375 -14.24 18.40 9.79
C ALA A 375 -14.29 18.40 11.33
N THR A 376 -13.40 19.14 12.01
CA THR A 376 -13.25 19.08 13.47
C THR A 376 -13.76 20.34 14.16
N SER A 377 -13.04 21.45 13.99
CA SER A 377 -13.27 22.69 14.74
C SER A 377 -14.46 23.48 14.22
N GLN A 378 -14.78 23.34 12.94
CA GLN A 378 -15.86 24.08 12.26
C GLN A 378 -16.99 23.18 11.78
N GLN A 379 -17.09 21.97 12.32
CA GLN A 379 -18.09 20.98 11.91
C GLN A 379 -19.54 21.48 12.06
N ASP A 380 -19.78 22.42 12.98
CA ASP A 380 -21.10 22.99 13.24
C ASP A 380 -21.62 23.86 12.08
N TRP A 381 -20.74 24.30 11.17
CA TRP A 381 -21.11 25.12 10.01
C TRP A 381 -21.54 24.28 8.80
N LEU A 382 -21.14 23.01 8.76
CA LEU A 382 -21.51 22.09 7.68
C LEU A 382 -23.02 21.85 7.71
N MET A 383 -23.63 21.72 6.53
CA MET A 383 -24.99 21.23 6.41
C MET A 383 -25.03 19.74 6.77
N ASP A 384 -26.17 19.24 7.24
CA ASP A 384 -26.30 17.85 7.70
C ASP A 384 -25.98 16.83 6.59
N ASP A 385 -26.28 17.18 5.33
CA ASP A 385 -25.98 16.39 4.12
C ASP A 385 -24.50 16.39 3.73
N ASP A 386 -23.77 17.44 4.12
CA ASP A 386 -22.35 17.62 3.81
C ASP A 386 -21.43 17.04 4.89
N LEU A 387 -21.97 16.65 6.06
CA LEU A 387 -21.18 16.21 7.21
C LEU A 387 -20.22 15.07 6.89
N ILE A 388 -20.60 14.11 6.05
CA ILE A 388 -19.77 12.93 5.76
C ILE A 388 -18.58 13.29 4.86
N MET A 389 -18.76 14.24 3.94
CA MET A 389 -17.82 14.45 2.83
C MET A 389 -16.41 14.85 3.27
N PRO A 390 -16.22 15.82 4.20
CA PRO A 390 -14.89 16.18 4.67
C PRO A 390 -14.11 15.02 5.30
N PHE A 391 -14.76 14.25 6.18
CA PHE A 391 -14.16 13.06 6.78
C PHE A 391 -13.88 11.99 5.72
N GLY A 392 -14.80 11.80 4.76
CA GLY A 392 -14.63 10.88 3.64
C GLY A 392 -13.43 11.24 2.77
N GLY A 393 -13.23 12.52 2.45
CA GLY A 393 -12.07 13.02 1.71
C GLY A 393 -10.75 12.76 2.44
N LEU A 394 -10.68 13.09 3.73
CA LEU A 394 -9.52 12.81 4.58
C LEU A 394 -9.22 11.30 4.65
N SER A 395 -10.27 10.50 4.84
CA SER A 395 -10.14 9.04 4.89
C SER A 395 -9.66 8.46 3.55
N ARG A 396 -10.18 8.93 2.41
CA ARG A 396 -9.72 8.53 1.07
C ARG A 396 -8.27 8.92 0.83
N PHE A 397 -7.87 10.11 1.26
CA PHE A 397 -6.47 10.56 1.16
C PHE A 397 -5.51 9.59 1.85
N TYR A 398 -5.79 9.17 3.09
CA TYR A 398 -4.92 8.25 3.82
C TYR A 398 -5.08 6.78 3.37
N LYS A 399 -6.31 6.29 3.25
CA LYS A 399 -6.62 4.91 2.81
C LYS A 399 -6.03 4.62 1.43
N GLY A 400 -6.16 5.57 0.50
CA GLY A 400 -5.66 5.43 -0.87
C GLY A 400 -4.13 5.41 -0.98
N GLN A 401 -3.42 5.84 0.06
CA GLN A 401 -1.96 5.68 0.19
C GLN A 401 -1.56 4.36 0.85
N GLY A 402 -2.52 3.55 1.30
CA GLY A 402 -2.29 2.38 2.15
C GLY A 402 -2.07 2.72 3.63
N LEU A 403 -2.38 3.95 4.07
CA LEU A 403 -2.21 4.41 5.46
C LEU A 403 -3.49 4.17 6.28
N TYR A 404 -3.91 2.91 6.39
CA TYR A 404 -5.21 2.55 6.98
C TYR A 404 -5.38 3.01 8.42
N ASN A 405 -4.33 2.96 9.25
CA ASN A 405 -4.35 3.43 10.64
C ASN A 405 -4.57 4.95 10.76
N GLN A 406 -4.22 5.73 9.72
CA GLN A 406 -4.46 7.17 9.70
C GLN A 406 -5.85 7.50 9.14
N ALA A 407 -6.43 6.61 8.32
CA ALA A 407 -7.79 6.77 7.81
C ALA A 407 -8.86 6.44 8.86
N GLU A 408 -8.57 5.51 9.77
CA GLU A 408 -9.54 5.02 10.77
C GLU A 408 -10.12 6.10 11.68
N PRO A 409 -9.32 6.97 12.32
CA PRO A 409 -9.86 7.99 13.23
C PRO A 409 -10.85 8.93 12.54
N TRP A 410 -10.64 9.23 11.24
CA TRP A 410 -11.55 10.09 10.48
C TRP A 410 -12.93 9.46 10.28
N TYR A 411 -13.02 8.15 10.03
CA TYR A 411 -14.31 7.47 9.93
C TYR A 411 -14.97 7.30 11.30
N GLU A 412 -14.20 7.05 12.36
CA GLU A 412 -14.71 6.97 13.74
C GLU A 412 -15.26 8.32 14.23
N ASP A 413 -14.51 9.40 13.99
CA ASP A 413 -14.93 10.76 14.32
C ASP A 413 -16.18 11.16 13.51
N CYS A 414 -16.22 10.86 12.21
CA CYS A 414 -17.40 11.07 11.39
C CYS A 414 -18.65 10.40 11.99
N LEU A 415 -18.52 9.12 12.37
CA LEU A 415 -19.59 8.38 13.02
C LEU A 415 -20.00 9.00 14.37
N SER A 416 -19.04 9.43 15.18
CA SER A 416 -19.27 10.07 16.48
C SER A 416 -20.04 11.39 16.32
N VAL A 417 -19.57 12.26 15.43
CA VAL A 417 -20.14 13.58 15.15
C VAL A 417 -21.56 13.45 14.64
N ILE A 418 -21.82 12.56 13.68
CA ILE A 418 -23.16 12.34 13.14
C ILE A 418 -24.10 11.78 14.21
N ARG A 419 -23.64 10.85 15.05
CA ARG A 419 -24.44 10.33 16.18
C ARG A 419 -24.78 11.42 17.20
N GLN A 420 -23.86 12.35 17.46
CA GLN A 420 -24.07 13.46 18.38
C GLN A 420 -25.03 14.51 17.81
N ARG A 421 -24.85 14.89 16.53
CA ARG A 421 -25.57 15.98 15.89
C ARG A 421 -26.96 15.59 15.38
N LEU A 422 -27.06 14.45 14.69
CA LEU A 422 -28.32 13.98 14.07
C LEU A 422 -29.03 12.90 14.91
N GLY A 423 -28.39 12.45 15.99
CA GLY A 423 -28.86 11.36 16.83
C GLY A 423 -28.50 9.99 16.27
N LYS A 424 -28.57 8.97 17.13
CA LYS A 424 -28.22 7.58 16.79
C LYS A 424 -29.15 6.93 15.75
N ASN A 425 -30.30 7.54 15.47
CA ASN A 425 -31.35 7.00 14.61
C ASN A 425 -31.49 7.81 13.31
N HIS A 426 -30.37 8.17 12.68
CA HIS A 426 -30.32 8.92 11.43
C HIS A 426 -29.69 8.09 10.29
N PRO A 427 -30.14 8.18 9.02
CA PRO A 427 -29.55 7.44 7.91
C PRO A 427 -28.04 7.67 7.71
N HIS A 428 -27.54 8.89 7.96
CA HIS A 428 -26.10 9.19 7.87
C HIS A 428 -25.26 8.39 8.87
N VAL A 429 -25.82 7.97 10.01
CA VAL A 429 -25.11 7.06 10.93
C VAL A 429 -24.86 5.73 10.22
N ALA A 430 -25.84 5.20 9.48
CA ALA A 430 -25.69 3.97 8.72
C ALA A 430 -24.71 4.12 7.55
N THR A 431 -24.69 5.27 6.87
CA THR A 431 -23.69 5.57 5.83
C THR A 431 -22.26 5.58 6.41
N SER A 432 -22.05 6.23 7.56
CA SER A 432 -20.74 6.26 8.22
C SER A 432 -20.30 4.88 8.74
N LEU A 433 -21.23 4.08 9.26
CA LEU A 433 -20.97 2.68 9.62
C LEU A 433 -20.53 1.86 8.40
N ASN A 434 -21.23 1.98 7.26
CA ASN A 434 -20.82 1.30 6.02
C ASN A 434 -19.40 1.68 5.57
N ASN A 435 -19.03 2.95 5.69
CA ASN A 435 -17.68 3.42 5.33
C ASN A 435 -16.60 2.90 6.29
N LEU A 436 -16.88 2.89 7.60
CA LEU A 436 -15.99 2.32 8.61
C LEU A 436 -15.83 0.80 8.43
N ALA A 437 -16.91 0.07 8.19
CA ALA A 437 -16.88 -1.36 7.90
C ALA A 437 -16.06 -1.67 6.63
N LEU A 438 -16.14 -0.82 5.61
CA LEU A 438 -15.31 -0.96 4.41
C LEU A 438 -13.82 -0.79 4.73
N LEU A 439 -13.45 0.13 5.62
CA LEU A 439 -12.08 0.26 6.07
C LEU A 439 -11.60 -1.00 6.82
N TYR A 440 -12.41 -1.52 7.74
CA TYR A 440 -12.10 -2.76 8.46
C TYR A 440 -11.95 -3.96 7.53
N LEU A 441 -12.74 -4.03 6.45
CA LEU A 441 -12.56 -5.01 5.38
C LEU A 441 -11.16 -4.87 4.74
N PHE A 442 -10.73 -3.66 4.37
CA PHE A 442 -9.40 -3.45 3.79
C PHE A 442 -8.24 -3.69 4.76
N GLN A 443 -8.49 -3.60 6.07
CA GLN A 443 -7.52 -3.95 7.12
C GLN A 443 -7.50 -5.46 7.44
N GLY A 444 -8.39 -6.27 6.83
CA GLY A 444 -8.52 -7.69 7.15
C GLY A 444 -9.26 -7.98 8.47
N ARG A 445 -9.86 -6.97 9.12
CA ARG A 445 -10.64 -7.09 10.36
C ARG A 445 -12.08 -7.49 10.06
N TYR A 446 -12.25 -8.68 9.50
CA TYR A 446 -13.54 -9.11 8.92
C TYR A 446 -14.66 -9.28 9.97
N GLN A 447 -14.35 -9.73 11.19
CA GLN A 447 -15.35 -9.87 12.25
C GLN A 447 -15.92 -8.51 12.68
N GLU A 448 -15.06 -7.50 12.77
CA GLU A 448 -15.47 -6.14 13.13
C GLU A 448 -16.26 -5.49 11.98
N ALA A 449 -15.82 -5.68 10.74
CA ALA A 449 -16.55 -5.25 9.56
C ALA A 449 -17.97 -5.84 9.52
N GLU A 450 -18.14 -7.12 9.90
CA GLU A 450 -19.45 -7.79 9.91
C GLU A 450 -20.43 -7.15 10.88
N LEU A 451 -19.99 -6.94 12.12
CA LEU A 451 -20.80 -6.31 13.16
C LEU A 451 -21.27 -4.93 12.72
N VAL A 452 -20.36 -4.14 12.16
CA VAL A 452 -20.63 -2.77 11.70
C VAL A 452 -21.55 -2.76 10.47
N TYR A 453 -21.35 -3.65 9.49
CA TYR A 453 -22.25 -3.77 8.34
C TYR A 453 -23.66 -4.21 8.74
N LEU A 454 -23.79 -5.16 9.66
CA LEU A 454 -25.09 -5.60 10.17
C LEU A 454 -25.81 -4.48 10.94
N GLU A 455 -25.08 -3.69 11.74
CA GLU A 455 -25.63 -2.49 12.40
C GLU A 455 -26.14 -1.48 11.36
N ALA A 456 -25.33 -1.16 10.35
CA ALA A 456 -25.70 -0.25 9.27
C ALA A 456 -26.95 -0.73 8.51
N LEU A 457 -26.99 -2.01 8.14
CA LEU A 457 -28.11 -2.61 7.41
C LEU A 457 -29.40 -2.58 8.24
N ALA A 458 -29.33 -2.95 9.52
CA ALA A 458 -30.48 -2.92 10.41
C ALA A 458 -31.01 -1.48 10.59
N LEU A 459 -30.10 -0.52 10.68
CA LEU A 459 -30.45 0.89 10.80
C LEU A 459 -31.14 1.41 9.53
N PHE A 460 -30.60 1.11 8.34
CA PHE A 460 -31.24 1.48 7.08
C PHE A 460 -32.63 0.83 6.92
N LYS A 461 -32.75 -0.48 7.17
CA LYS A 461 -34.04 -1.19 7.08
C LYS A 461 -35.08 -0.59 8.02
N ARG A 462 -34.69 -0.21 9.24
CA ARG A 462 -35.58 0.39 10.23
C ARG A 462 -36.02 1.82 9.87
N LEU A 463 -35.10 2.65 9.35
CA LEU A 463 -35.37 4.07 9.12
C LEU A 463 -35.99 4.36 7.75
N LEU A 464 -35.52 3.67 6.71
CA LEU A 464 -35.91 3.93 5.32
C LEU A 464 -36.85 2.84 4.77
N GLY A 465 -37.10 1.80 5.56
CA GLY A 465 -37.82 0.60 5.14
C GLY A 465 -36.96 -0.36 4.33
N GLU A 466 -37.48 -1.57 4.09
CA GLU A 466 -36.75 -2.62 3.35
C GLU A 466 -36.60 -2.30 1.85
N ASN A 467 -37.39 -1.36 1.34
CA ASN A 467 -37.47 -1.04 -0.09
C ASN A 467 -36.72 0.26 -0.43
N HIS A 468 -35.48 0.42 0.04
CA HIS A 468 -34.66 1.62 -0.19
C HIS A 468 -33.34 1.31 -0.93
N PRO A 469 -32.83 2.18 -1.83
CA PRO A 469 -31.54 1.98 -2.50
C PRO A 469 -30.36 1.77 -1.56
N ASP A 470 -30.33 2.45 -0.40
CA ASP A 470 -29.26 2.31 0.59
C ASP A 470 -29.26 0.95 1.29
N VAL A 471 -30.44 0.34 1.47
CA VAL A 471 -30.54 -1.05 1.93
C VAL A 471 -29.87 -1.97 0.91
N ALA A 472 -30.11 -1.75 -0.39
CA ALA A 472 -29.47 -2.54 -1.44
C ALA A 472 -27.95 -2.36 -1.48
N THR A 473 -27.46 -1.15 -1.21
CA THR A 473 -26.02 -0.86 -1.11
C THR A 473 -25.39 -1.53 0.10
N SER A 474 -26.04 -1.46 1.26
CA SER A 474 -25.58 -2.13 2.48
C SER A 474 -25.58 -3.65 2.33
N LEU A 475 -26.63 -4.24 1.73
CA LEU A 475 -26.67 -5.67 1.38
C LEU A 475 -25.53 -6.06 0.44
N ASN A 476 -25.29 -5.30 -0.63
CA ASN A 476 -24.19 -5.57 -1.55
C ASN A 476 -22.82 -5.55 -0.85
N ASN A 477 -22.60 -4.62 0.08
CA ASN A 477 -21.34 -4.53 0.82
C ASN A 477 -21.19 -5.67 1.83
N LEU A 478 -22.26 -6.05 2.51
CA LEU A 478 -22.28 -7.21 3.41
C LEU A 478 -22.02 -8.53 2.64
N ALA A 479 -22.62 -8.69 1.46
CA ALA A 479 -22.34 -9.82 0.59
C ALA A 479 -20.87 -9.82 0.12
N GLY A 480 -20.30 -8.65 -0.14
CA GLY A 480 -18.88 -8.46 -0.40
C GLY A 480 -18.00 -8.93 0.76
N LEU A 481 -18.36 -8.59 2.00
CA LEU A 481 -17.66 -9.10 3.17
C LEU A 481 -17.73 -10.63 3.27
N TYR A 482 -18.91 -11.23 3.14
CA TYR A 482 -19.07 -12.69 3.15
C TYR A 482 -18.27 -13.37 2.05
N TYR A 483 -18.19 -12.74 0.87
CA TYR A 483 -17.31 -13.17 -0.20
C TYR A 483 -15.82 -13.17 0.21
N TYR A 484 -15.31 -12.09 0.81
CA TYR A 484 -13.91 -12.03 1.29
C TYR A 484 -13.62 -12.95 2.47
N GLN A 485 -14.63 -13.33 3.24
CA GLN A 485 -14.56 -14.35 4.29
C GLN A 485 -14.75 -15.78 3.74
N GLY A 486 -14.85 -15.98 2.43
CA GLY A 486 -15.07 -17.31 1.85
C GLY A 486 -16.43 -17.94 2.16
N ARG A 487 -17.36 -17.20 2.79
CA ARG A 487 -18.73 -17.61 3.15
C ARG A 487 -19.66 -17.46 1.95
N TYR A 488 -19.33 -18.15 0.86
CA TYR A 488 -20.01 -17.97 -0.42
C TYR A 488 -21.50 -18.34 -0.40
N GLN A 489 -21.89 -19.34 0.41
CA GLN A 489 -23.29 -19.74 0.59
C GLN A 489 -24.13 -18.64 1.26
N GLU A 490 -23.51 -17.77 2.05
CA GLU A 490 -24.18 -16.64 2.70
C GLU A 490 -24.14 -15.39 1.83
N ALA A 491 -23.08 -15.21 1.04
CA ALA A 491 -22.95 -14.10 0.10
C ALA A 491 -23.99 -14.15 -1.04
N GLU A 492 -24.27 -15.33 -1.60
CA GLU A 492 -25.18 -15.51 -2.75
C GLU A 492 -26.60 -14.96 -2.53
N PRO A 493 -27.35 -15.38 -1.48
CA PRO A 493 -28.70 -14.88 -1.27
C PRO A 493 -28.71 -13.36 -1.02
N VAL A 494 -27.70 -12.82 -0.36
CA VAL A 494 -27.60 -11.38 -0.06
C VAL A 494 -27.30 -10.57 -1.33
N TYR A 495 -26.43 -11.06 -2.22
CA TYR A 495 -26.23 -10.44 -3.53
C TYR A 495 -27.48 -10.48 -4.40
N LEU A 496 -28.21 -11.62 -4.40
CA LEU A 496 -29.46 -11.77 -5.12
C LEU A 496 -30.55 -10.81 -4.59
N GLU A 497 -30.67 -10.66 -3.26
CA GLU A 497 -31.57 -9.69 -2.62
C GLU A 497 -31.21 -8.26 -3.04
N ALA A 498 -29.92 -7.89 -2.98
CA ALA A 498 -29.44 -6.57 -3.39
C ALA A 498 -29.71 -6.28 -4.88
N LEU A 499 -29.46 -7.25 -5.77
CA LEU A 499 -29.71 -7.15 -7.20
C LEU A 499 -31.20 -7.00 -7.51
N ALA A 500 -32.05 -7.84 -6.91
CA ALA A 500 -33.50 -7.78 -7.07
C ALA A 500 -34.06 -6.44 -6.59
N LEU A 501 -33.57 -5.96 -5.44
CA LEU A 501 -33.95 -4.67 -4.89
C LEU A 501 -33.56 -3.52 -5.82
N ARG A 502 -32.33 -3.51 -6.34
CA ARG A 502 -31.87 -2.49 -7.32
C ARG A 502 -32.65 -2.54 -8.63
N LYS A 503 -32.92 -3.73 -9.20
CA LYS A 503 -33.73 -3.88 -10.41
C LYS A 503 -35.15 -3.33 -10.20
N ARG A 504 -35.77 -3.61 -9.04
CA ARG A 504 -37.12 -3.12 -8.73
C ARG A 504 -37.19 -1.61 -8.52
N LEU A 505 -36.22 -1.02 -7.81
CA LEU A 505 -36.26 0.39 -7.41
C LEU A 505 -35.74 1.34 -8.50
N LEU A 506 -34.69 0.93 -9.21
CA LEU A 506 -33.96 1.78 -10.17
C LEU A 506 -34.23 1.39 -11.63
N GLY A 507 -34.95 0.28 -11.84
CA GLY A 507 -35.14 -0.34 -13.15
C GLY A 507 -33.95 -1.20 -13.56
N GLU A 508 -34.14 -2.03 -14.59
CA GLU A 508 -33.09 -2.92 -15.12
C GLU A 508 -31.95 -2.16 -15.80
N ASN A 509 -32.21 -0.92 -16.22
CA ASN A 509 -31.30 -0.10 -17.01
C ASN A 509 -30.53 0.91 -16.13
N HIS A 510 -29.95 0.47 -15.00
CA HIS A 510 -29.26 1.35 -14.06
C HIS A 510 -27.79 0.92 -13.78
N PRO A 511 -26.82 1.85 -13.61
CA PRO A 511 -25.42 1.49 -13.34
C PRO A 511 -25.19 0.62 -12.08
N HIS A 512 -26.01 0.82 -11.04
CA HIS A 512 -25.96 -0.05 -9.84
C HIS A 512 -26.43 -1.49 -10.10
N VAL A 513 -27.32 -1.71 -11.08
CA VAL A 513 -27.69 -3.07 -11.50
C VAL A 513 -26.48 -3.73 -12.17
N ALA A 514 -25.79 -3.03 -13.08
CA ALA A 514 -24.56 -3.54 -13.69
C ALA A 514 -23.48 -3.90 -12.64
N SER A 515 -23.35 -3.09 -11.60
CA SER A 515 -22.40 -3.34 -10.52
C SER A 515 -22.78 -4.58 -9.68
N SER A 516 -24.08 -4.78 -9.44
CA SER A 516 -24.59 -5.95 -8.71
C SER A 516 -24.40 -7.24 -9.52
N LEU A 517 -24.71 -7.19 -10.83
CA LEU A 517 -24.47 -8.30 -11.76
C LEU A 517 -23.00 -8.69 -11.80
N ASN A 518 -22.10 -7.70 -11.89
CA ASN A 518 -20.66 -7.93 -11.87
C ASN A 518 -20.19 -8.58 -10.57
N ASN A 519 -20.70 -8.15 -9.41
CA ASN A 519 -20.30 -8.72 -8.11
C ASN A 519 -20.83 -10.14 -7.93
N LEU A 520 -22.07 -10.41 -8.33
CA LEU A 520 -22.64 -11.76 -8.32
C LEU A 520 -21.89 -12.70 -9.29
N ALA A 521 -21.50 -12.20 -10.46
CA ALA A 521 -20.65 -12.94 -11.39
C ALA A 521 -19.28 -13.27 -10.78
N GLY A 522 -18.68 -12.33 -10.02
CA GLY A 522 -17.45 -12.56 -9.25
C GLY A 522 -17.59 -13.62 -8.16
N LEU A 523 -18.74 -13.68 -7.50
CA LEU A 523 -19.06 -14.75 -6.56
C LEU A 523 -19.14 -16.11 -7.27
N TYR A 524 -19.90 -16.22 -8.35
CA TYR A 524 -20.02 -17.47 -9.12
C TYR A 524 -18.69 -17.89 -9.73
N TYR A 525 -17.87 -16.95 -10.17
CA TYR A 525 -16.51 -17.20 -10.60
C TYR A 525 -15.67 -17.85 -9.48
N SER A 526 -15.71 -17.30 -8.26
CA SER A 526 -14.94 -17.84 -7.13
C SER A 526 -15.49 -19.16 -6.59
N GLN A 527 -16.75 -19.47 -6.85
CA GLN A 527 -17.36 -20.79 -6.62
C GLN A 527 -17.12 -21.76 -7.79
N GLY A 528 -16.33 -21.41 -8.82
CA GLY A 528 -16.10 -22.25 -9.99
C GLY A 528 -17.34 -22.47 -10.89
N ARG A 529 -18.45 -21.76 -10.63
CA ARG A 529 -19.71 -21.80 -11.39
C ARG A 529 -19.61 -20.89 -12.63
N TYR A 530 -18.65 -21.20 -13.48
CA TYR A 530 -18.29 -20.37 -14.63
C TYR A 530 -19.43 -20.17 -15.64
N GLN A 531 -20.28 -21.19 -15.83
CA GLN A 531 -21.46 -21.12 -16.71
C GLN A 531 -22.52 -20.12 -16.23
N GLU A 532 -22.56 -19.84 -14.93
CA GLU A 532 -23.49 -18.87 -14.34
C GLU A 532 -22.86 -17.47 -14.25
N ALA A 533 -21.53 -17.39 -14.10
CA ALA A 533 -20.79 -16.12 -14.11
C ALA A 533 -20.78 -15.43 -15.49
N GLU A 534 -20.57 -16.19 -16.57
CA GLU A 534 -20.46 -15.67 -17.94
C GLU A 534 -21.65 -14.79 -18.38
N PRO A 535 -22.92 -15.25 -18.30
CA PRO A 535 -24.06 -14.43 -18.74
C PRO A 535 -24.20 -13.14 -17.92
N LEU A 536 -23.86 -13.17 -16.63
CA LEU A 536 -23.95 -12.00 -15.77
C LEU A 536 -22.86 -10.96 -16.10
N TYR A 537 -21.63 -11.39 -16.40
CA TYR A 537 -20.59 -10.48 -16.87
C TYR A 537 -20.94 -9.86 -18.22
N LEU A 538 -21.49 -10.66 -19.15
CA LEU A 538 -21.96 -10.18 -20.45
C LEU A 538 -23.11 -9.17 -20.30
N GLU A 539 -24.10 -9.46 -19.45
CA GLU A 539 -25.22 -8.53 -19.14
C GLU A 539 -24.68 -7.23 -18.54
N ALA A 540 -23.77 -7.31 -17.56
CA ALA A 540 -23.15 -6.13 -16.95
C ALA A 540 -22.35 -5.28 -17.96
N LEU A 541 -21.58 -5.93 -18.85
CA LEU A 541 -20.81 -5.27 -19.91
C LEU A 541 -21.73 -4.56 -20.90
N ALA A 542 -22.75 -5.26 -21.41
CA ALA A 542 -23.73 -4.70 -22.34
C ALA A 542 -24.48 -3.51 -21.73
N LEU A 543 -24.87 -3.64 -20.45
CA LEU A 543 -25.53 -2.58 -19.70
C LEU A 543 -24.63 -1.34 -19.55
N ARG A 544 -23.35 -1.51 -19.20
CA ARG A 544 -22.38 -0.41 -19.09
C ARG A 544 -22.11 0.26 -20.44
N LYS A 545 -21.92 -0.51 -21.51
CA LYS A 545 -21.75 0.01 -22.88
C LYS A 545 -22.95 0.85 -23.31
N ARG A 546 -24.17 0.39 -23.03
CA ARG A 546 -25.40 1.12 -23.37
C ARG A 546 -25.57 2.41 -22.56
N LEU A 547 -25.29 2.39 -21.26
CA LEU A 547 -25.56 3.53 -20.37
C LEU A 547 -24.46 4.60 -20.38
N LEU A 548 -23.20 4.18 -20.50
CA LEU A 548 -22.03 5.05 -20.36
C LEU A 548 -21.28 5.25 -21.68
N GLY A 549 -21.69 4.52 -22.73
CA GLY A 549 -20.97 4.44 -24.00
C GLY A 549 -19.82 3.44 -23.98
N GLU A 550 -19.32 3.11 -25.16
CA GLU A 550 -18.15 2.22 -25.36
C GLU A 550 -16.86 2.79 -24.75
N ASN A 551 -16.80 4.12 -24.60
CA ASN A 551 -15.60 4.85 -24.20
C ASN A 551 -15.63 5.25 -22.73
N HIS A 552 -15.87 4.30 -21.81
CA HIS A 552 -15.97 4.56 -20.37
C HIS A 552 -15.08 3.63 -19.52
N PRO A 553 -14.43 4.10 -18.42
CA PRO A 553 -13.57 3.25 -17.57
C PRO A 553 -14.26 1.98 -17.02
N HIS A 554 -15.54 2.07 -16.64
CA HIS A 554 -16.32 0.89 -16.23
C HIS A 554 -16.51 -0.17 -17.32
N VAL A 555 -16.46 0.19 -18.60
CA VAL A 555 -16.47 -0.79 -19.70
C VAL A 555 -15.14 -1.55 -19.71
N ALA A 556 -14.01 -0.86 -19.55
CA ALA A 556 -12.70 -1.51 -19.41
C ALA A 556 -12.65 -2.47 -18.21
N GLN A 557 -13.27 -2.11 -17.09
CA GLN A 557 -13.38 -2.99 -15.93
C GLN A 557 -14.19 -4.26 -16.25
N SER A 558 -15.33 -4.14 -16.92
CA SER A 558 -16.13 -5.30 -17.33
C SER A 558 -15.39 -6.21 -18.32
N LEU A 559 -14.68 -5.63 -19.29
CA LEU A 559 -13.85 -6.38 -20.24
C LEU A 559 -12.75 -7.17 -19.53
N ASN A 560 -12.04 -6.56 -18.57
CA ASN A 560 -11.03 -7.24 -17.77
C ASN A 560 -11.60 -8.42 -16.96
N ASN A 561 -12.76 -8.26 -16.33
CA ASN A 561 -13.38 -9.32 -15.53
C ASN A 561 -13.86 -10.50 -16.40
N LEU A 562 -14.42 -10.20 -17.56
CA LEU A 562 -14.80 -11.23 -18.54
C LEU A 562 -13.58 -11.95 -19.12
N ALA A 563 -12.50 -11.22 -19.39
CA ALA A 563 -11.23 -11.79 -19.83
C ALA A 563 -10.62 -12.72 -18.77
N GLU A 564 -10.72 -12.35 -17.49
CA GLU A 564 -10.27 -13.19 -16.38
C GLU A 564 -11.08 -14.49 -16.30
N LEU A 565 -12.40 -14.42 -16.45
CA LEU A 565 -13.26 -15.61 -16.53
C LEU A 565 -12.82 -16.54 -17.67
N TYR A 566 -12.61 -16.01 -18.87
CA TYR A 566 -12.15 -16.80 -20.02
C TYR A 566 -10.74 -17.36 -19.83
N SER A 567 -9.85 -16.60 -19.21
CA SER A 567 -8.51 -17.10 -18.84
C SER A 567 -8.60 -18.29 -17.90
N SER A 568 -9.44 -18.23 -16.85
CA SER A 568 -9.62 -19.33 -15.89
C SER A 568 -10.36 -20.55 -16.46
N GLN A 569 -11.10 -20.36 -17.56
CA GLN A 569 -11.66 -21.45 -18.38
C GLN A 569 -10.66 -21.95 -19.45
N GLY A 570 -9.42 -21.48 -19.48
CA GLY A 570 -8.44 -21.86 -20.51
C GLY A 570 -8.78 -21.37 -21.93
N ARG A 571 -9.79 -20.52 -22.08
CA ARG A 571 -10.24 -19.89 -23.34
C ARG A 571 -9.37 -18.67 -23.67
N TYR A 572 -8.06 -18.91 -23.78
CA TYR A 572 -7.07 -17.85 -23.90
C TYR A 572 -7.23 -16.98 -25.15
N GLN A 573 -7.70 -17.56 -26.26
CA GLN A 573 -7.95 -16.83 -27.51
C GLN A 573 -9.11 -15.82 -27.38
N GLU A 574 -10.02 -16.03 -26.43
CA GLU A 574 -11.13 -15.10 -26.16
C GLU A 574 -10.75 -14.08 -25.06
N ALA A 575 -9.89 -14.48 -24.11
CA ALA A 575 -9.40 -13.59 -23.05
C ALA A 575 -8.45 -12.49 -23.57
N GLU A 576 -7.49 -12.84 -24.44
CA GLU A 576 -6.48 -11.90 -24.95
C GLU A 576 -7.04 -10.63 -25.61
N PRO A 577 -7.97 -10.71 -26.58
CA PRO A 577 -8.52 -9.50 -27.21
C PRO A 577 -9.25 -8.60 -26.21
N LEU A 578 -9.92 -9.16 -25.22
CA LEU A 578 -10.64 -8.39 -24.19
C LEU A 578 -9.67 -7.64 -23.26
N TYR A 579 -8.57 -8.28 -22.84
CA TYR A 579 -7.52 -7.58 -22.07
C TYR A 579 -6.84 -6.48 -22.89
N LEU A 580 -6.57 -6.72 -24.17
CA LEU A 580 -5.99 -5.72 -25.06
C LEU A 580 -6.94 -4.54 -25.28
N GLU A 581 -8.24 -4.80 -25.49
CA GLU A 581 -9.28 -3.76 -25.61
C GLU A 581 -9.37 -2.94 -24.33
N ALA A 582 -9.41 -3.58 -23.15
CA ALA A 582 -9.46 -2.90 -21.87
C ALA A 582 -8.21 -2.03 -21.62
N LEU A 583 -7.01 -2.54 -21.96
CA LEU A 583 -5.76 -1.80 -21.85
C LEU A 583 -5.74 -0.58 -22.78
N ALA A 584 -6.09 -0.75 -24.05
CA ALA A 584 -6.16 0.33 -25.03
C ALA A 584 -7.19 1.40 -24.62
N LEU A 585 -8.34 0.97 -24.09
CA LEU A 585 -9.39 1.85 -23.61
C LEU A 585 -8.89 2.70 -22.42
N ARG A 586 -8.22 2.09 -21.43
CA ARG A 586 -7.64 2.81 -20.29
C ARG A 586 -6.53 3.77 -20.69
N LYS A 587 -5.60 3.35 -21.56
CA LYS A 587 -4.54 4.22 -22.10
C LYS A 587 -5.12 5.45 -22.80
N ARG A 588 -6.18 5.27 -23.60
CA ARG A 588 -6.84 6.38 -24.32
C ARG A 588 -7.60 7.34 -23.39
N LEU A 589 -8.30 6.81 -22.39
CA LEU A 589 -9.17 7.63 -21.52
C LEU A 589 -8.43 8.30 -20.36
N LEU A 590 -7.46 7.61 -19.78
CA LEU A 590 -6.78 8.02 -18.55
C LEU A 590 -5.31 8.42 -18.81
N GLY A 591 -4.82 8.19 -20.02
CA GLY A 591 -3.41 8.34 -20.39
C GLY A 591 -2.57 7.11 -20.04
N GLU A 592 -1.36 7.05 -20.59
CA GLU A 592 -0.37 5.99 -20.31
C GLU A 592 0.08 5.96 -18.85
N ASN A 593 -0.03 7.10 -18.16
CA ASN A 593 0.50 7.33 -16.82
C ASN A 593 -0.59 7.24 -15.73
N HIS A 594 -1.40 6.18 -15.75
CA HIS A 594 -2.50 5.98 -14.78
C HIS A 594 -2.42 4.63 -14.04
N PRO A 595 -2.78 4.52 -12.74
CA PRO A 595 -2.74 3.26 -11.99
C PRO A 595 -3.55 2.11 -12.64
N ASP A 596 -4.71 2.42 -13.22
CA ASP A 596 -5.53 1.42 -13.95
C ASP A 596 -4.82 0.81 -15.16
N VAL A 597 -3.93 1.55 -15.84
CA VAL A 597 -3.12 0.99 -16.93
C VAL A 597 -2.17 -0.06 -16.37
N ALA A 598 -1.53 0.20 -15.22
CA ALA A 598 -0.68 -0.79 -14.54
C ALA A 598 -1.48 -2.05 -14.15
N GLN A 599 -2.74 -1.91 -13.75
CA GLN A 599 -3.61 -3.06 -13.48
C GLN A 599 -3.87 -3.89 -14.75
N SER A 600 -4.20 -3.25 -15.87
CA SER A 600 -4.43 -3.96 -17.14
C SER A 600 -3.16 -4.65 -17.64
N LEU A 601 -1.99 -4.00 -17.56
CA LEU A 601 -0.70 -4.59 -17.91
C LEU A 601 -0.41 -5.83 -17.05
N ASN A 602 -0.60 -5.75 -15.74
CA ASN A 602 -0.42 -6.88 -14.82
C ASN A 602 -1.35 -8.06 -15.16
N ASN A 603 -2.62 -7.80 -15.51
CA ASN A 603 -3.57 -8.85 -15.86
C ASN A 603 -3.22 -9.52 -17.19
N LEU A 604 -2.85 -8.74 -18.21
CA LEU A 604 -2.38 -9.27 -19.50
C LEU A 604 -1.09 -10.09 -19.33
N ALA A 605 -0.16 -9.63 -18.48
CA ALA A 605 1.03 -10.39 -18.10
C ALA A 605 0.68 -11.72 -17.41
N GLY A 606 -0.37 -11.72 -16.57
CA GLY A 606 -0.96 -12.92 -15.98
C GLY A 606 -1.43 -13.92 -17.02
N LEU A 607 -2.15 -13.46 -18.04
CA LEU A 607 -2.59 -14.30 -19.15
C LEU A 607 -1.39 -14.88 -19.91
N TYR A 608 -0.41 -14.06 -20.28
CA TYR A 608 0.78 -14.54 -21.00
C TYR A 608 1.62 -15.52 -20.18
N LYS A 609 1.72 -15.32 -18.86
CA LYS A 609 2.31 -16.32 -17.96
C LYS A 609 1.55 -17.65 -18.02
N SER A 610 0.22 -17.63 -17.98
CA SER A 610 -0.62 -18.85 -18.06
C SER A 610 -0.54 -19.55 -19.42
N GLN A 611 -0.28 -18.79 -20.49
CA GLN A 611 0.02 -19.30 -21.83
C GLN A 611 1.50 -19.71 -22.02
N GLY A 612 2.36 -19.63 -20.99
CA GLY A 612 3.80 -19.92 -21.10
C GLY A 612 4.60 -18.93 -21.96
N ARG A 613 4.00 -17.82 -22.37
CA ARG A 613 4.62 -16.71 -23.13
C ARG A 613 5.40 -15.78 -22.20
N TYR A 614 6.40 -16.35 -21.52
CA TYR A 614 7.12 -15.64 -20.45
C TYR A 614 7.87 -14.40 -20.92
N GLN A 615 8.41 -14.42 -22.14
CA GLN A 615 9.12 -13.28 -22.74
C GLN A 615 8.19 -12.09 -23.01
N GLU A 616 6.88 -12.32 -23.15
CA GLU A 616 5.87 -11.27 -23.32
C GLU A 616 5.28 -10.84 -21.97
N ALA A 617 5.20 -11.75 -21.00
CA ALA A 617 4.72 -11.44 -19.65
C ALA A 617 5.70 -10.56 -18.84
N GLU A 618 7.01 -10.85 -18.91
CA GLU A 618 8.04 -10.14 -18.13
C GLU A 618 8.05 -8.61 -18.36
N PRO A 619 8.13 -8.09 -19.61
CA PRO A 619 8.14 -6.65 -19.83
C PRO A 619 6.87 -5.96 -19.33
N LEU A 620 5.70 -6.62 -19.43
CA LEU A 620 4.44 -6.07 -18.95
C LEU A 620 4.37 -5.99 -17.42
N TYR A 621 4.88 -7.00 -16.70
CA TYR A 621 4.99 -6.93 -15.24
C TYR A 621 5.98 -5.86 -14.79
N LEU A 622 7.13 -5.74 -15.47
CA LEU A 622 8.13 -4.70 -15.18
C LEU A 622 7.57 -3.30 -15.44
N GLU A 623 6.86 -3.10 -16.56
CA GLU A 623 6.19 -1.84 -16.87
C GLU A 623 5.13 -1.50 -15.82
N ALA A 624 4.28 -2.46 -15.44
CA ALA A 624 3.27 -2.27 -14.39
C ALA A 624 3.90 -1.92 -13.02
N LEU A 625 5.00 -2.58 -12.65
CA LEU A 625 5.74 -2.31 -11.42
C LEU A 625 6.35 -0.90 -11.43
N ALA A 626 7.06 -0.54 -12.51
CA ALA A 626 7.67 0.77 -12.67
C ALA A 626 6.61 1.89 -12.65
N LEU A 627 5.48 1.66 -13.32
CA LEU A 627 4.37 2.60 -13.34
C LEU A 627 3.78 2.83 -11.95
N ARG A 628 3.55 1.76 -11.16
CA ARG A 628 3.06 1.87 -9.78
C ARG A 628 4.08 2.53 -8.85
N LYS A 629 5.36 2.17 -8.92
CA LYS A 629 6.43 2.82 -8.13
C LYS A 629 6.50 4.32 -8.40
N ARG A 630 6.43 4.72 -9.68
CA ARG A 630 6.46 6.13 -10.08
C ARG A 630 5.21 6.91 -9.66
N LEU A 631 4.02 6.32 -9.80
CA LEU A 631 2.75 7.03 -9.57
C LEU A 631 2.29 7.00 -8.11
N LEU A 632 2.51 5.91 -7.40
CA LEU A 632 1.99 5.69 -6.05
C LEU A 632 3.11 5.69 -4.98
N GLY A 633 4.37 5.67 -5.41
CA GLY A 633 5.54 5.55 -4.55
C GLY A 633 5.95 4.10 -4.29
N GLU A 634 7.18 3.92 -3.81
CA GLU A 634 7.75 2.61 -3.45
C GLU A 634 6.97 1.92 -2.32
N ASN A 635 6.34 2.72 -1.46
CA ASN A 635 5.72 2.29 -0.22
C ASN A 635 4.19 2.14 -0.35
N HIS A 636 3.70 1.50 -1.42
CA HIS A 636 2.27 1.34 -1.68
C HIS A 636 1.84 -0.15 -1.80
N PRO A 637 0.67 -0.58 -1.29
CA PRO A 637 0.24 -1.99 -1.36
C PRO A 637 0.19 -2.57 -2.78
N SER A 638 -0.20 -1.77 -3.78
CA SER A 638 -0.18 -2.17 -5.20
C SER A 638 1.23 -2.49 -5.74
N VAL A 639 2.30 -1.89 -5.18
CA VAL A 639 3.69 -2.23 -5.53
C VAL A 639 4.01 -3.63 -5.01
N ALA A 640 3.63 -3.97 -3.78
CA ALA A 640 3.79 -5.33 -3.24
C ALA A 640 3.10 -6.39 -4.10
N THR A 641 1.91 -6.07 -4.63
CA THR A 641 1.20 -6.95 -5.55
C THR A 641 1.95 -7.15 -6.88
N SER A 642 2.51 -6.09 -7.46
CA SER A 642 3.35 -6.22 -8.67
C SER A 642 4.61 -7.05 -8.41
N LEU A 643 5.31 -6.81 -7.29
CA LEU A 643 6.50 -7.55 -6.90
C LEU A 643 6.19 -9.05 -6.74
N ASN A 644 5.12 -9.38 -6.01
CA ASN A 644 4.67 -10.76 -5.82
C ASN A 644 4.33 -11.46 -7.16
N ASN A 645 3.69 -10.75 -8.10
CA ASN A 645 3.32 -11.34 -9.39
C ASN A 645 4.54 -11.56 -10.29
N LEU A 646 5.49 -10.62 -10.30
CA LEU A 646 6.75 -10.77 -11.02
C LEU A 646 7.62 -11.89 -10.41
N ALA A 647 7.68 -11.98 -9.08
CA ALA A 647 8.31 -13.10 -8.38
C ALA A 647 7.68 -14.43 -8.76
N GLY A 648 6.35 -14.48 -8.86
CA GLY A 648 5.61 -15.64 -9.37
C GLY A 648 6.02 -16.02 -10.79
N LEU A 649 6.18 -15.05 -11.70
CA LEU A 649 6.69 -15.33 -13.05
C LEU A 649 8.09 -15.95 -13.00
N TYR A 650 9.01 -15.39 -12.20
CA TYR A 650 10.37 -15.93 -12.05
C TYR A 650 10.38 -17.31 -11.41
N LEU A 651 9.50 -17.57 -10.44
CA LEU A 651 9.32 -18.90 -9.87
C LEU A 651 8.94 -19.94 -10.94
N PHE A 652 7.98 -19.62 -11.81
CA PHE A 652 7.57 -20.50 -12.92
C PHE A 652 8.69 -20.70 -13.96
N GLN A 653 9.54 -19.69 -14.16
CA GLN A 653 10.75 -19.78 -14.98
C GLN A 653 11.94 -20.45 -14.25
N ARG A 654 11.76 -20.98 -13.03
CA ARG A 654 12.84 -21.56 -12.19
C ARG A 654 14.00 -20.57 -11.92
N ARG A 655 13.76 -19.27 -12.06
CA ARG A 655 14.69 -18.16 -11.82
C ARG A 655 14.61 -17.76 -10.35
N TYR A 656 15.02 -18.68 -9.48
CA TYR A 656 14.79 -18.57 -8.04
C TYR A 656 15.56 -17.42 -7.39
N GLN A 657 16.76 -17.12 -7.90
CA GLN A 657 17.61 -16.04 -7.40
C GLN A 657 16.98 -14.66 -7.65
N GLU A 658 16.21 -14.50 -8.73
CA GLU A 658 15.44 -13.28 -8.98
C GLU A 658 14.08 -13.27 -8.27
N ALA A 659 13.45 -14.43 -8.06
CA ALA A 659 12.14 -14.52 -7.39
C ALA A 659 12.22 -14.21 -5.88
N GLU A 660 13.23 -14.74 -5.18
CA GLU A 660 13.37 -14.61 -3.72
C GLU A 660 13.38 -13.16 -3.22
N PRO A 661 14.25 -12.25 -3.73
CA PRO A 661 14.29 -10.88 -3.23
C PRO A 661 12.97 -10.15 -3.45
N LEU A 662 12.26 -10.43 -4.55
CA LEU A 662 10.96 -9.81 -4.85
C LEU A 662 9.86 -10.29 -3.91
N TYR A 663 9.81 -11.59 -3.58
CA TYR A 663 8.86 -12.09 -2.58
C TYR A 663 9.14 -11.52 -1.19
N LEU A 664 10.41 -11.44 -0.79
CA LEU A 664 10.81 -10.85 0.49
C LEU A 664 10.49 -9.35 0.55
N GLU A 665 10.75 -8.59 -0.52
CA GLU A 665 10.39 -7.17 -0.62
C GLU A 665 8.86 -6.99 -0.54
N ALA A 666 8.08 -7.81 -1.26
CA ALA A 666 6.62 -7.77 -1.20
C ALA A 666 6.07 -8.10 0.20
N LEU A 667 6.64 -9.12 0.86
CA LEU A 667 6.25 -9.53 2.22
C LEU A 667 6.58 -8.42 3.23
N ALA A 668 7.79 -7.88 3.19
CA ALA A 668 8.21 -6.79 4.07
C ALA A 668 7.34 -5.54 3.88
N LEU A 669 7.03 -5.21 2.61
CA LEU A 669 6.15 -4.09 2.27
C LEU A 669 4.73 -4.27 2.81
N ARG A 670 4.15 -5.48 2.70
CA ARG A 670 2.82 -5.78 3.25
C ARG A 670 2.81 -5.76 4.77
N LYS A 671 3.78 -6.39 5.44
CA LYS A 671 3.92 -6.35 6.91
C LYS A 671 4.03 -4.90 7.43
N ARG A 672 4.75 -4.05 6.68
CA ARG A 672 4.96 -2.64 7.01
C ARG A 672 3.83 -1.71 6.58
N LEU A 673 2.81 -2.12 5.82
CA LEU A 673 1.70 -1.24 5.40
C LEU A 673 0.32 -1.71 5.89
N LEU A 674 0.23 -2.99 6.24
CA LEU A 674 -1.01 -3.65 6.63
C LEU A 674 -0.89 -4.27 8.04
N GLY A 675 0.31 -4.25 8.63
CA GLY A 675 0.65 -5.01 9.83
C GLY A 675 0.90 -6.50 9.56
N GLU A 676 1.44 -7.18 10.59
CA GLU A 676 1.71 -8.63 10.57
C GLU A 676 0.44 -9.49 10.47
N ASN A 677 -0.69 -8.95 10.92
CA ASN A 677 -1.96 -9.65 11.06
C ASN A 677 -2.91 -9.37 9.89
N HIS A 678 -2.41 -9.38 8.64
CA HIS A 678 -3.21 -9.11 7.46
C HIS A 678 -3.27 -10.31 6.50
N PRO A 679 -4.42 -10.63 5.86
CA PRO A 679 -4.53 -11.77 4.94
C PRO A 679 -3.51 -11.76 3.80
N SER A 680 -3.18 -10.60 3.24
CA SER A 680 -2.14 -10.48 2.20
C SER A 680 -0.73 -10.87 2.67
N VAL A 681 -0.43 -10.80 3.97
CA VAL A 681 0.83 -11.31 4.54
C VAL A 681 0.84 -12.83 4.48
N ALA A 682 -0.26 -13.49 4.84
CA ALA A 682 -0.40 -14.94 4.70
C ALA A 682 -0.24 -15.41 3.24
N THR A 683 -0.82 -14.68 2.27
CA THR A 683 -0.62 -14.95 0.84
C THR A 683 0.86 -14.84 0.44
N SER A 684 1.57 -13.81 0.90
CA SER A 684 3.00 -13.65 0.63
C SER A 684 3.83 -14.77 1.23
N LEU A 685 3.55 -15.20 2.47
CA LEU A 685 4.23 -16.30 3.13
C LEU A 685 4.02 -17.62 2.36
N ASN A 686 2.78 -17.92 1.96
CA ASN A 686 2.48 -19.11 1.15
C ASN A 686 3.27 -19.14 -0.18
N ASN A 687 3.38 -18.00 -0.87
CA ASN A 687 4.15 -17.91 -2.12
C ASN A 687 5.66 -18.03 -1.90
N LEU A 688 6.18 -17.48 -0.79
CA LEU A 688 7.58 -17.62 -0.40
C LEU A 688 7.92 -19.06 -0.01
N ALA A 689 7.03 -19.73 0.74
CA ALA A 689 7.19 -21.14 1.08
C ALA A 689 7.19 -22.03 -0.18
N LEU A 690 6.35 -21.71 -1.17
CA LEU A 690 6.35 -22.40 -2.46
C LEU A 690 7.68 -22.22 -3.21
N LEU A 691 8.30 -21.05 -3.13
CA LEU A 691 9.64 -20.84 -3.66
C LEU A 691 10.68 -21.73 -2.94
N TYR A 692 10.67 -21.76 -1.61
CA TYR A 692 11.59 -22.61 -0.84
C TYR A 692 11.41 -24.10 -1.10
N LEU A 693 10.15 -24.54 -1.26
CA LEU A 693 9.84 -25.90 -1.70
C LEU A 693 10.54 -26.22 -3.02
N PHE A 694 10.42 -25.35 -4.01
CA PHE A 694 11.00 -25.57 -5.34
C PHE A 694 12.52 -25.39 -5.41
N GLN A 695 13.12 -24.66 -4.46
CA GLN A 695 14.57 -24.59 -4.25
C GLN A 695 15.14 -25.83 -3.50
N GLY A 696 14.29 -26.74 -3.01
CA GLY A 696 14.71 -27.89 -2.19
C GLY A 696 15.03 -27.53 -0.73
N ARG A 697 14.71 -26.31 -0.28
CA ARG A 697 14.88 -25.82 1.10
C ARG A 697 13.67 -26.21 1.95
N TYR A 698 13.43 -27.52 2.08
CA TYR A 698 12.18 -28.05 2.62
C TYR A 698 11.91 -27.66 4.08
N GLN A 699 12.95 -27.58 4.92
CA GLN A 699 12.79 -27.17 6.33
C GLN A 699 12.32 -25.71 6.44
N GLU A 700 12.86 -24.82 5.59
CA GLU A 700 12.46 -23.41 5.57
C GLU A 700 11.06 -23.24 4.99
N ALA A 701 10.71 -24.00 3.94
CA ALA A 701 9.36 -24.05 3.40
C ALA A 701 8.34 -24.49 4.46
N GLU A 702 8.65 -25.50 5.26
CA GLU A 702 7.76 -26.01 6.32
C GLU A 702 7.43 -24.95 7.36
N LEU A 703 8.45 -24.26 7.86
CA LEU A 703 8.29 -23.19 8.85
C LEU A 703 7.38 -22.08 8.31
N VAL A 704 7.64 -21.63 7.07
CA VAL A 704 6.88 -20.55 6.45
C VAL A 704 5.44 -20.98 6.09
N TYR A 705 5.23 -22.22 5.65
CA TYR A 705 3.87 -22.73 5.42
C TYR A 705 3.06 -22.84 6.70
N LEU A 706 3.66 -23.30 7.80
CA LEU A 706 3.00 -23.38 9.10
C LEU A 706 2.66 -21.99 9.63
N GLU A 707 3.56 -21.01 9.47
CA GLU A 707 3.29 -19.60 9.81
C GLU A 707 2.11 -19.06 8.99
N ALA A 708 2.09 -19.29 7.67
CA ALA A 708 1.01 -18.85 6.79
C ALA A 708 -0.34 -19.50 7.15
N LEU A 709 -0.33 -20.81 7.44
CA LEU A 709 -1.52 -21.57 7.82
C LEU A 709 -2.10 -21.06 9.14
N GLU A 710 -1.28 -20.88 10.17
CA GLU A 710 -1.71 -20.37 11.48
C GLU A 710 -2.25 -18.95 11.38
N LEU A 711 -1.58 -18.08 10.61
CA LEU A 711 -2.05 -16.73 10.34
C LEU A 711 -3.42 -16.74 9.65
N THR A 712 -3.60 -17.60 8.65
CA THR A 712 -4.86 -17.73 7.90
C THR A 712 -5.99 -18.24 8.79
N LYS A 713 -5.74 -19.28 9.60
CA LYS A 713 -6.71 -19.81 10.58
C LYS A 713 -7.14 -18.76 11.59
N ARG A 714 -6.19 -17.96 12.09
CA ARG A 714 -6.49 -16.91 13.07
C ARG A 714 -7.33 -15.77 12.49
N LEU A 715 -7.06 -15.36 11.24
CA LEU A 715 -7.74 -14.20 10.62
C LEU A 715 -9.08 -14.57 9.98
N LEU A 716 -9.15 -15.73 9.32
CA LEU A 716 -10.28 -16.13 8.50
C LEU A 716 -11.13 -17.25 9.14
N GLY A 717 -10.65 -17.80 10.26
CA GLY A 717 -11.20 -18.99 10.89
C GLY A 717 -10.72 -20.29 10.21
N GLU A 718 -10.97 -21.42 10.86
CA GLU A 718 -10.60 -22.75 10.34
C GLU A 718 -11.42 -23.17 9.10
N ASN A 719 -12.57 -22.55 8.91
CA ASN A 719 -13.55 -22.90 7.88
C ASN A 719 -13.47 -21.96 6.66
N HIS A 720 -12.25 -21.66 6.20
CA HIS A 720 -12.02 -20.79 5.04
C HIS A 720 -11.35 -21.55 3.88
N PRO A 721 -11.71 -21.28 2.60
CA PRO A 721 -11.04 -21.91 1.45
C PRO A 721 -9.52 -21.73 1.42
N ASP A 722 -9.00 -20.56 1.82
CA ASP A 722 -7.55 -20.31 1.92
C ASP A 722 -6.83 -21.20 2.95
N VAL A 723 -7.53 -21.67 3.99
CA VAL A 723 -6.97 -22.67 4.91
C VAL A 723 -6.78 -23.99 4.17
N ALA A 724 -7.78 -24.42 3.38
CA ALA A 724 -7.67 -25.62 2.56
C ALA A 724 -6.55 -25.51 1.50
N SER A 725 -6.41 -24.34 0.88
CA SER A 725 -5.30 -24.06 -0.06
C SER A 725 -3.93 -24.14 0.62
N SER A 726 -3.81 -23.60 1.83
CA SER A 726 -2.58 -23.65 2.62
C SER A 726 -2.25 -25.09 3.05
N LEU A 727 -3.25 -25.87 3.49
CA LEU A 727 -3.10 -27.29 3.82
C LEU A 727 -2.68 -28.10 2.59
N ASN A 728 -3.31 -27.90 1.43
CA ASN A 728 -2.94 -28.59 0.20
C ASN A 728 -1.48 -28.30 -0.20
N ASN A 729 -0.99 -27.07 -0.01
CA ASN A 729 0.40 -26.72 -0.27
C ASN A 729 1.37 -27.33 0.76
N LEU A 730 0.99 -27.39 2.04
CA LEU A 730 1.76 -28.06 3.08
C LEU A 730 1.83 -29.59 2.83
N ALA A 731 0.75 -30.20 2.40
CA ALA A 731 0.71 -31.61 2.01
C ALA A 731 1.63 -31.89 0.80
N LEU A 732 1.69 -30.95 -0.15
CA LEU A 732 2.63 -31.01 -1.27
C LEU A 732 4.09 -30.99 -0.78
N LEU A 733 4.42 -30.16 0.20
CA LEU A 733 5.75 -30.19 0.82
C LEU A 733 6.07 -31.54 1.46
N TYR A 734 5.15 -32.10 2.26
CA TYR A 734 5.35 -33.41 2.87
C TYR A 734 5.49 -34.53 1.84
N LEU A 735 4.78 -34.43 0.71
CA LEU A 735 4.97 -35.32 -0.43
C LEU A 735 6.42 -35.26 -0.96
N PHE A 736 6.96 -34.06 -1.20
CA PHE A 736 8.34 -33.88 -1.68
C PHE A 736 9.41 -34.30 -0.65
N GLN A 737 9.11 -34.22 0.64
CA GLN A 737 9.96 -34.74 1.72
C GLN A 737 9.86 -36.27 1.89
N GLY A 738 8.96 -36.95 1.17
CA GLY A 738 8.70 -38.39 1.35
C GLY A 738 7.93 -38.74 2.62
N ARG A 739 7.38 -37.75 3.33
CA ARG A 739 6.55 -37.89 4.54
C ARG A 739 5.12 -38.21 4.17
N TYR A 740 4.96 -39.36 3.51
CA TYR A 740 3.73 -39.70 2.80
C TYR A 740 2.50 -39.85 3.70
N GLN A 741 2.66 -40.36 4.92
CA GLN A 741 1.54 -40.49 5.87
C GLN A 741 1.02 -39.12 6.32
N GLU A 742 1.92 -38.17 6.57
CA GLU A 742 1.54 -36.81 6.95
C GLU A 742 0.92 -36.06 5.78
N ALA A 743 1.46 -36.23 4.57
CA ALA A 743 0.87 -35.70 3.34
C ALA A 743 -0.57 -36.22 3.12
N GLU A 744 -0.82 -37.51 3.37
CA GLU A 744 -2.15 -38.13 3.19
C GLU A 744 -3.18 -37.50 4.12
N LEU A 745 -2.84 -37.39 5.42
CA LEU A 745 -3.72 -36.78 6.41
C LEU A 745 -4.08 -35.34 6.03
N VAL A 746 -3.08 -34.54 5.67
CA VAL A 746 -3.28 -33.13 5.34
C VAL A 746 -4.02 -32.95 4.00
N TYR A 747 -3.76 -33.78 2.99
CA TYR A 747 -4.55 -33.73 1.73
C TYR A 747 -6.01 -34.12 1.95
N LEU A 748 -6.29 -35.13 2.78
CA LEU A 748 -7.65 -35.54 3.09
C LEU A 748 -8.40 -34.44 3.87
N GLU A 749 -7.71 -33.76 4.80
CA GLU A 749 -8.25 -32.61 5.52
C GLU A 749 -8.59 -31.45 4.55
N ALA A 750 -7.65 -31.08 3.67
CA ALA A 750 -7.85 -30.05 2.66
C ALA A 750 -9.02 -30.39 1.71
N LEU A 751 -9.07 -31.64 1.23
CA LEU A 751 -10.13 -32.11 0.33
C LEU A 751 -11.51 -32.07 1.01
N ALA A 752 -11.61 -32.54 2.25
CA ALA A 752 -12.85 -32.48 3.02
C ALA A 752 -13.31 -31.04 3.24
N LEU A 753 -12.37 -30.14 3.51
CA LEU A 753 -12.64 -28.71 3.71
C LEU A 753 -13.14 -28.06 2.40
N PHE A 754 -12.48 -28.30 1.27
CA PHE A 754 -12.93 -27.82 -0.04
C PHE A 754 -14.33 -28.34 -0.41
N LYS A 755 -14.57 -29.65 -0.27
CA LYS A 755 -15.89 -30.26 -0.56
C LYS A 755 -16.99 -29.64 0.28
N ARG A 756 -16.73 -29.37 1.56
CA ARG A 756 -17.70 -28.75 2.48
C ARG A 756 -18.00 -27.30 2.14
N LEU A 757 -16.97 -26.49 1.82
CA LEU A 757 -17.12 -25.04 1.63
C LEU A 757 -17.54 -24.66 0.22
N LEU A 758 -16.98 -25.32 -0.79
CA LEU A 758 -17.15 -24.99 -2.21
C LEU A 758 -18.06 -25.98 -2.94
N GLY A 759 -18.42 -27.09 -2.29
CA GLY A 759 -19.16 -28.20 -2.88
C GLY A 759 -18.26 -29.18 -3.63
N GLU A 760 -18.82 -30.34 -3.98
CA GLU A 760 -18.14 -31.41 -4.75
C GLU A 760 -17.76 -30.97 -6.17
N ASN A 761 -18.41 -29.94 -6.69
CA ASN A 761 -18.32 -29.51 -8.08
C ASN A 761 -17.42 -28.26 -8.23
N HIS A 762 -16.25 -28.25 -7.57
CA HIS A 762 -15.32 -27.13 -7.60
C HIS A 762 -13.97 -27.48 -8.28
N PRO A 763 -13.33 -26.56 -9.03
CA PRO A 763 -11.99 -26.77 -9.59
C PRO A 763 -10.93 -27.13 -8.52
N ASP A 764 -11.00 -26.55 -7.33
CA ASP A 764 -10.07 -26.83 -6.23
C ASP A 764 -10.23 -28.24 -5.65
N VAL A 765 -11.47 -28.76 -5.60
CA VAL A 765 -11.71 -30.17 -5.25
C VAL A 765 -11.03 -31.08 -6.27
N ALA A 766 -11.15 -30.77 -7.56
CA ALA A 766 -10.49 -31.54 -8.62
C ALA A 766 -8.96 -31.49 -8.51
N THR A 767 -8.41 -30.34 -8.12
CA THR A 767 -6.98 -30.17 -7.89
C THR A 767 -6.50 -30.95 -6.67
N SER A 768 -7.24 -30.88 -5.55
CA SER A 768 -6.93 -31.65 -4.34
C SER A 768 -7.01 -33.15 -4.57
N LEU A 769 -8.01 -33.64 -5.32
CA LEU A 769 -8.11 -35.05 -5.73
C LEU A 769 -6.91 -35.47 -6.59
N ASN A 770 -6.55 -34.66 -7.59
CA ASN A 770 -5.38 -34.95 -8.44
C ASN A 770 -4.08 -35.03 -7.61
N ASN A 771 -3.92 -34.16 -6.61
CA ASN A 771 -2.73 -34.17 -5.74
C ASN A 771 -2.72 -35.38 -4.80
N LEU A 772 -3.87 -35.76 -4.25
CA LEU A 772 -4.02 -36.97 -3.44
C LEU A 772 -3.73 -38.25 -4.26
N ALA A 773 -4.23 -38.31 -5.50
CA ALA A 773 -3.90 -39.39 -6.42
C ALA A 773 -2.40 -39.43 -6.74
N GLY A 774 -1.77 -38.25 -6.89
CA GLY A 774 -0.33 -38.10 -7.01
C GLY A 774 0.42 -38.68 -5.81
N LEU A 775 -0.04 -38.42 -4.60
CA LEU A 775 0.52 -39.02 -3.38
C LEU A 775 0.45 -40.55 -3.42
N TYR A 776 -0.72 -41.14 -3.72
CA TYR A 776 -0.85 -42.59 -3.84
C TYR A 776 0.04 -43.17 -4.92
N TYR A 777 0.19 -42.46 -6.04
CA TYR A 777 1.15 -42.81 -7.08
C TYR A 777 2.60 -42.85 -6.56
N TYR A 778 3.06 -41.80 -5.85
CA TYR A 778 4.43 -41.76 -5.30
C TYR A 778 4.67 -42.79 -4.17
N GLN A 779 3.61 -43.24 -3.49
CA GLN A 779 3.66 -44.34 -2.53
C GLN A 779 3.69 -45.73 -3.21
N GLY A 780 3.48 -45.83 -4.53
CA GLY A 780 3.30 -47.09 -5.24
C GLY A 780 1.91 -47.74 -5.05
N ARG A 781 0.97 -47.04 -4.41
CA ARG A 781 -0.42 -47.47 -4.19
C ARG A 781 -1.27 -47.21 -5.44
N TYR A 782 -0.86 -47.80 -6.56
CA TYR A 782 -1.44 -47.49 -7.86
C TYR A 782 -2.94 -47.83 -7.97
N GLN A 783 -3.39 -48.88 -7.27
CA GLN A 783 -4.80 -49.29 -7.22
C GLN A 783 -5.70 -48.23 -6.54
N GLU A 784 -5.14 -47.43 -5.64
CA GLU A 784 -5.86 -46.34 -4.97
C GLU A 784 -5.74 -45.02 -5.74
N ALA A 785 -4.63 -44.81 -6.44
CA ALA A 785 -4.42 -43.64 -7.29
C ALA A 785 -5.37 -43.59 -8.49
N GLU A 786 -5.60 -44.73 -9.17
CA GLU A 786 -6.40 -44.82 -10.39
C GLU A 786 -7.82 -44.24 -10.25
N PRO A 787 -8.67 -44.69 -9.30
CA PRO A 787 -10.02 -44.17 -9.17
C PRO A 787 -10.04 -42.67 -8.83
N VAL A 788 -9.09 -42.19 -8.03
CA VAL A 788 -9.01 -40.77 -7.63
C VAL A 788 -8.57 -39.88 -8.81
N TYR A 789 -7.63 -40.34 -9.64
CA TYR A 789 -7.28 -39.63 -10.88
C TYR A 789 -8.44 -39.58 -11.86
N LEU A 790 -9.19 -40.68 -12.02
CA LEU A 790 -10.37 -40.73 -12.88
C LEU A 790 -11.46 -39.77 -12.38
N GLU A 791 -11.70 -39.72 -11.07
CA GLU A 791 -12.63 -38.75 -10.46
C GLU A 791 -12.20 -37.30 -10.74
N ALA A 792 -10.92 -36.97 -10.51
CA ALA A 792 -10.38 -35.63 -10.78
C ALA A 792 -10.48 -35.24 -12.26
N LEU A 793 -10.19 -36.17 -13.18
CA LEU A 793 -10.29 -35.96 -14.62
C LEU A 793 -11.75 -35.73 -15.05
N ALA A 794 -12.68 -36.58 -14.60
CA ALA A 794 -14.10 -36.44 -14.89
C ALA A 794 -14.65 -35.10 -14.36
N LEU A 795 -14.24 -34.70 -13.16
CA LEU A 795 -14.63 -33.43 -12.56
C LEU A 795 -14.10 -32.24 -13.39
N ARG A 796 -12.82 -32.24 -13.79
CA ARG A 796 -12.24 -31.20 -14.65
C ARG A 796 -12.93 -31.12 -16.02
N LYS A 797 -13.21 -32.25 -16.67
CA LYS A 797 -13.93 -32.30 -17.95
C LYS A 797 -15.33 -31.69 -17.83
N ARG A 798 -16.04 -31.98 -16.74
CA ARG A 798 -17.39 -31.43 -16.48
C ARG A 798 -17.38 -29.92 -16.23
N LEU A 799 -16.44 -29.42 -15.43
CA LEU A 799 -16.43 -28.01 -15.01
C LEU A 799 -15.79 -27.07 -16.04
N LEU A 800 -14.72 -27.52 -16.68
CA LEU A 800 -13.86 -26.70 -17.54
C LEU A 800 -14.02 -27.05 -19.03
N GLY A 801 -14.77 -28.12 -19.33
CA GLY A 801 -14.86 -28.73 -20.64
C GLY A 801 -13.67 -29.64 -20.96
N GLU A 802 -13.80 -30.41 -22.04
CA GLU A 802 -12.74 -31.29 -22.57
C GLU A 802 -11.49 -30.50 -23.02
N ASN A 803 -11.69 -29.24 -23.38
CA ASN A 803 -10.68 -28.40 -24.01
C ASN A 803 -9.96 -27.49 -22.99
N HIS A 804 -9.43 -28.06 -21.90
CA HIS A 804 -8.78 -27.30 -20.83
C HIS A 804 -7.33 -27.76 -20.52
N PRO A 805 -6.37 -26.85 -20.20
CA PRO A 805 -5.00 -27.25 -19.82
C PRO A 805 -4.92 -28.18 -18.59
N HIS A 806 -5.82 -28.03 -17.63
CA HIS A 806 -5.93 -28.94 -16.48
C HIS A 806 -6.44 -30.34 -16.85
N VAL A 807 -7.29 -30.48 -17.87
CA VAL A 807 -7.69 -31.80 -18.40
C VAL A 807 -6.47 -32.49 -19.01
N ALA A 808 -5.67 -31.78 -19.81
CA ALA A 808 -4.42 -32.31 -20.34
C ALA A 808 -3.45 -32.77 -19.23
N SER A 809 -3.42 -32.05 -18.11
CA SER A 809 -2.58 -32.39 -16.97
C SER A 809 -3.07 -33.65 -16.24
N SER A 810 -4.38 -33.80 -16.05
CA SER A 810 -4.98 -35.03 -15.52
C SER A 810 -4.72 -36.24 -16.43
N LEU A 811 -4.91 -36.09 -17.75
CA LEU A 811 -4.63 -37.15 -18.73
C LEU A 811 -3.16 -37.58 -18.67
N ASN A 812 -2.23 -36.63 -18.62
CA ASN A 812 -0.81 -36.91 -18.48
C ASN A 812 -0.48 -37.65 -17.17
N ASN A 813 -1.10 -37.27 -16.05
CA ASN A 813 -0.85 -37.93 -14.76
C ASN A 813 -1.41 -39.36 -14.72
N LEU A 814 -2.61 -39.58 -15.27
CA LEU A 814 -3.19 -40.91 -15.42
C LEU A 814 -2.37 -41.80 -16.37
N ALA A 815 -1.86 -41.23 -17.46
CA ALA A 815 -0.93 -41.91 -18.34
C ALA A 815 0.36 -42.33 -17.60
N GLY A 816 0.90 -41.45 -16.75
CA GLY A 816 2.03 -41.74 -15.88
C GLY A 816 1.76 -42.90 -14.92
N LEU A 817 0.56 -42.95 -14.33
CA LEU A 817 0.14 -44.07 -13.49
C LEU A 817 0.15 -45.41 -14.27
N TYR A 818 -0.47 -45.44 -15.45
CA TYR A 818 -0.48 -46.64 -16.29
C TYR A 818 0.90 -47.04 -16.77
N TYR A 819 1.74 -46.06 -17.10
CA TYR A 819 3.15 -46.28 -17.41
C TYR A 819 3.89 -46.99 -16.26
N SER A 820 3.76 -46.50 -15.02
CA SER A 820 4.41 -47.11 -13.86
C SER A 820 3.85 -48.48 -13.48
N GLN A 821 2.63 -48.82 -13.91
CA GLN A 821 2.06 -50.16 -13.81
C GLN A 821 2.51 -51.10 -14.96
N GLY A 822 3.26 -50.62 -15.94
CA GLY A 822 3.61 -51.36 -17.16
C GLY A 822 2.47 -51.50 -18.17
N ARG A 823 1.33 -50.81 -17.95
CA ARG A 823 0.14 -50.79 -18.82
C ARG A 823 0.34 -49.80 -19.97
N TYR A 824 1.38 -50.02 -20.76
CA TYR A 824 1.81 -49.04 -21.76
C TYR A 824 0.77 -48.80 -22.88
N GLN A 825 -0.03 -49.81 -23.23
CA GLN A 825 -1.10 -49.66 -24.22
C GLN A 825 -2.22 -48.71 -23.78
N GLU A 826 -2.40 -48.52 -22.47
CA GLU A 826 -3.38 -47.59 -21.91
C GLU A 826 -2.77 -46.20 -21.68
N ALA A 827 -1.46 -46.13 -21.41
CA ALA A 827 -0.74 -44.88 -21.23
C ALA A 827 -0.56 -44.09 -22.54
N GLU A 828 -0.22 -44.76 -23.64
CA GLU A 828 0.05 -44.15 -24.95
C GLU A 828 -1.07 -43.23 -25.46
N PRO A 829 -2.34 -43.66 -25.55
CA PRO A 829 -3.42 -42.80 -26.05
C PRO A 829 -3.65 -41.57 -25.16
N LEU A 830 -3.50 -41.71 -23.84
CA LEU A 830 -3.67 -40.60 -22.90
C LEU A 830 -2.55 -39.56 -23.02
N TYR A 831 -1.29 -40.00 -23.20
CA TYR A 831 -0.18 -39.08 -23.48
C TYR A 831 -0.35 -38.35 -24.81
N LEU A 832 -0.79 -39.05 -25.86
CA LEU A 832 -1.06 -38.45 -27.17
C LEU A 832 -2.20 -37.43 -27.10
N GLU A 833 -3.29 -37.76 -26.40
CA GLU A 833 -4.41 -36.83 -26.17
C GLU A 833 -3.96 -35.59 -25.40
N ALA A 834 -3.20 -35.76 -24.30
CA ALA A 834 -2.66 -34.66 -23.52
C ALA A 834 -1.73 -33.76 -24.34
N LEU A 835 -0.86 -34.35 -25.17
CA LEU A 835 0.05 -33.63 -26.07
C LEU A 835 -0.73 -32.82 -27.11
N ALA A 836 -1.69 -33.45 -27.80
CA ALA A 836 -2.53 -32.79 -28.80
C ALA A 836 -3.33 -31.63 -28.19
N LEU A 837 -3.88 -31.85 -26.99
CA LEU A 837 -4.63 -30.84 -26.26
C LEU A 837 -3.76 -29.63 -25.89
N ARG A 838 -2.54 -29.88 -25.38
CA ARG A 838 -1.57 -28.81 -25.05
C ARG A 838 -1.13 -28.04 -26.30
N LYS A 839 -0.79 -28.73 -27.40
CA LYS A 839 -0.42 -28.09 -28.68
C LYS A 839 -1.54 -27.18 -29.20
N ARG A 840 -2.80 -27.62 -29.12
CA ARG A 840 -3.95 -26.84 -29.58
C ARG A 840 -4.22 -25.61 -28.71
N LEU A 841 -4.17 -25.73 -27.39
CA LEU A 841 -4.57 -24.66 -26.47
C LEU A 841 -3.46 -23.66 -26.17
N LEU A 842 -2.22 -24.13 -26.10
CA LEU A 842 -1.06 -23.37 -25.63
C LEU A 842 -0.09 -23.06 -26.78
N GLY A 843 -0.34 -23.64 -27.96
CA GLY A 843 0.58 -23.62 -29.09
C GLY A 843 1.68 -24.69 -28.99
N GLU A 844 2.37 -24.92 -30.10
CA GLU A 844 3.53 -25.82 -30.18
C GLU A 844 4.71 -25.35 -29.30
N ASN A 845 4.75 -24.05 -29.02
CA ASN A 845 5.86 -23.38 -28.36
C ASN A 845 5.61 -23.21 -26.85
N HIS A 846 5.25 -24.29 -26.15
CA HIS A 846 4.88 -24.23 -24.72
C HIS A 846 5.71 -25.19 -23.84
N PRO A 847 6.11 -24.80 -22.60
CA PRO A 847 6.85 -25.70 -21.70
C PRO A 847 6.14 -27.02 -21.39
N HIS A 848 4.80 -27.00 -21.28
CA HIS A 848 4.04 -28.24 -21.06
C HIS A 848 3.96 -29.14 -22.30
N VAL A 849 4.13 -28.61 -23.52
CA VAL A 849 4.28 -29.45 -24.73
C VAL A 849 5.61 -30.19 -24.66
N ALA A 850 6.70 -29.52 -24.29
CA ALA A 850 7.99 -30.18 -24.07
C ALA A 850 7.90 -31.28 -22.98
N GLN A 851 7.12 -31.04 -21.92
CA GLN A 851 6.88 -32.07 -20.90
C GLN A 851 6.14 -33.29 -21.46
N SER A 852 5.07 -33.08 -22.25
CA SER A 852 4.34 -34.17 -22.88
C SER A 852 5.19 -34.97 -23.87
N LEU A 853 6.00 -34.29 -24.69
CA LEU A 853 6.94 -34.93 -25.62
C LEU A 853 7.94 -35.80 -24.86
N ASN A 854 8.51 -35.28 -23.77
CA ASN A 854 9.44 -36.03 -22.93
C ASN A 854 8.78 -37.29 -22.32
N ASN A 855 7.57 -37.18 -21.77
CA ASN A 855 6.90 -38.31 -21.15
C ASN A 855 6.50 -39.39 -22.18
N LEU A 856 6.10 -38.98 -23.38
CA LEU A 856 5.82 -39.91 -24.48
C LEU A 856 7.11 -40.59 -24.98
N ALA A 857 8.22 -39.84 -25.05
CA ALA A 857 9.53 -40.39 -25.38
C ALA A 857 9.99 -41.43 -24.35
N GLU A 858 9.76 -41.15 -23.06
CA GLU A 858 10.05 -42.08 -21.98
C GLU A 858 9.24 -43.38 -22.10
N LEU A 859 7.94 -43.29 -22.39
CA LEU A 859 7.09 -44.45 -22.67
C LEU A 859 7.67 -45.31 -23.81
N TYR A 860 8.04 -44.70 -24.93
CA TYR A 860 8.61 -45.42 -26.07
C TYR A 860 9.98 -46.02 -25.76
N SER A 861 10.82 -45.30 -25.00
CA SER A 861 12.10 -45.81 -24.52
C SER A 861 11.92 -47.08 -23.70
N SER A 862 10.97 -47.08 -22.75
CA SER A 862 10.68 -48.23 -21.89
C SER A 862 10.03 -49.42 -22.64
N GLN A 863 9.45 -49.18 -23.81
CA GLN A 863 9.01 -50.22 -24.74
C GLN A 863 10.13 -50.73 -25.67
N GLY A 864 11.34 -50.16 -25.61
CA GLY A 864 12.44 -50.45 -26.54
C GLY A 864 12.27 -49.81 -27.93
N ARG A 865 11.27 -48.93 -28.13
CA ARG A 865 11.00 -48.18 -29.36
C ARG A 865 11.91 -46.94 -29.45
N TYR A 866 13.22 -47.16 -29.38
CA TYR A 866 14.21 -46.10 -29.29
C TYR A 866 14.20 -45.15 -30.49
N GLN A 867 13.88 -45.65 -31.69
CA GLN A 867 13.77 -44.85 -32.91
C GLN A 867 12.64 -43.82 -32.86
N GLU A 868 11.61 -44.07 -32.05
CA GLU A 868 10.49 -43.13 -31.85
C GLU A 868 10.73 -42.22 -30.63
N ALA A 869 11.46 -42.70 -29.63
CA ALA A 869 11.80 -41.93 -28.44
C ALA A 869 12.81 -40.80 -28.71
N GLU A 870 13.90 -41.09 -29.45
CA GLU A 870 14.99 -40.13 -29.66
C GLU A 870 14.52 -38.80 -30.29
N PRO A 871 13.71 -38.79 -31.38
CA PRO A 871 13.21 -37.54 -31.96
C PRO A 871 12.39 -36.70 -30.98
N LEU A 872 11.56 -37.34 -30.15
CA LEU A 872 10.71 -36.65 -29.19
C LEU A 872 11.53 -36.03 -28.05
N TYR A 873 12.58 -36.71 -27.57
CA TYR A 873 13.51 -36.13 -26.60
C TYR A 873 14.27 -34.94 -27.17
N LEU A 874 14.75 -35.04 -28.42
CA LEU A 874 15.43 -33.95 -29.10
C LEU A 874 14.50 -32.76 -29.35
N GLU A 875 13.26 -32.99 -29.75
CA GLU A 875 12.24 -31.95 -29.91
C GLU A 875 11.95 -31.26 -28.58
N ALA A 876 11.75 -32.02 -27.49
CA ALA A 876 11.53 -31.48 -26.15
C ALA A 876 12.73 -30.64 -25.66
N LEU A 877 13.95 -31.11 -25.90
CA LEU A 877 15.19 -30.41 -25.54
C LEU A 877 15.33 -29.10 -26.34
N ALA A 878 15.16 -29.14 -27.65
CA ALA A 878 15.22 -27.96 -28.52
C ALA A 878 14.15 -26.93 -28.14
N LEU A 879 12.94 -27.40 -27.83
CA LEU A 879 11.84 -26.55 -27.37
C LEU A 879 12.17 -25.85 -26.05
N ARG A 880 12.71 -26.58 -25.06
CA ARG A 880 13.13 -26.01 -23.77
C ARG A 880 14.28 -25.02 -23.93
N LYS A 881 15.30 -25.33 -24.73
CA LYS A 881 16.42 -24.42 -25.04
C LYS A 881 15.93 -23.11 -25.67
N ARG A 882 14.99 -23.19 -26.60
CA ARG A 882 14.41 -22.01 -27.26
C ARG A 882 13.57 -21.15 -26.30
N LEU A 883 12.73 -21.75 -25.46
CA LEU A 883 11.79 -21.02 -24.61
C LEU A 883 12.44 -20.45 -23.34
N LEU A 884 13.38 -21.21 -22.76
CA LEU A 884 13.92 -20.95 -21.43
C LEU A 884 15.40 -20.58 -21.45
N GLY A 885 16.04 -20.68 -22.63
CA GLY A 885 17.48 -20.54 -22.80
C GLY A 885 18.23 -21.85 -22.53
N GLU A 886 19.50 -21.89 -22.96
CA GLU A 886 20.42 -23.02 -22.73
C GLU A 886 20.69 -23.25 -21.23
N ASN A 887 20.62 -22.20 -20.43
CA ASN A 887 21.00 -22.20 -19.02
C ASN A 887 19.78 -22.37 -18.09
N HIS A 888 18.99 -23.44 -18.27
CA HIS A 888 17.75 -23.66 -17.51
C HIS A 888 17.64 -25.08 -16.91
N PRO A 889 17.10 -25.29 -15.68
CA PRO A 889 17.02 -26.62 -15.07
C PRO A 889 16.25 -27.67 -15.89
N HIS A 890 15.16 -27.27 -16.56
CA HIS A 890 14.44 -28.17 -17.48
C HIS A 890 15.27 -28.62 -18.70
N VAL A 891 16.23 -27.82 -19.17
CA VAL A 891 17.18 -28.26 -20.22
C VAL A 891 18.06 -29.38 -19.66
N ALA A 892 18.56 -29.22 -18.43
CA ALA A 892 19.31 -30.28 -17.76
C ALA A 892 18.50 -31.57 -17.60
N SER A 893 17.21 -31.48 -17.25
CA SER A 893 16.35 -32.67 -17.17
C SER A 893 16.14 -33.34 -18.53
N SER A 894 15.99 -32.58 -19.62
CA SER A 894 15.95 -33.16 -20.97
C SER A 894 17.26 -33.83 -21.36
N LEU A 895 18.41 -33.20 -21.06
CA LEU A 895 19.72 -33.77 -21.32
C LEU A 895 19.91 -35.08 -20.54
N ASN A 896 19.56 -35.10 -19.25
CA ASN A 896 19.63 -36.32 -18.44
C ASN A 896 18.82 -37.47 -19.06
N ASN A 897 17.57 -37.21 -19.47
CA ASN A 897 16.73 -38.26 -20.05
C ASN A 897 17.22 -38.73 -21.43
N LEU A 898 17.78 -37.81 -22.24
CA LEU A 898 18.42 -38.18 -23.50
C LEU A 898 19.69 -39.02 -23.28
N ALA A 899 20.49 -38.69 -22.26
CA ALA A 899 21.66 -39.47 -21.88
C ALA A 899 21.26 -40.87 -21.37
N GLU A 900 20.16 -40.97 -20.64
CA GLU A 900 19.58 -42.24 -20.19
C GLU A 900 19.12 -43.12 -21.36
N LEU A 901 18.50 -42.51 -22.38
CA LEU A 901 18.16 -43.21 -23.63
C LEU A 901 19.42 -43.76 -24.31
N TYR A 902 20.47 -42.95 -24.47
CA TYR A 902 21.74 -43.40 -25.05
C TYR A 902 22.40 -44.50 -24.24
N SER A 903 22.38 -44.40 -22.91
CA SER A 903 22.84 -45.45 -22.01
C SER A 903 22.07 -46.75 -22.21
N SER A 904 20.74 -46.68 -22.31
CA SER A 904 19.86 -47.84 -22.52
C SER A 904 20.07 -48.51 -23.89
N GLN A 905 20.52 -47.76 -24.89
CA GLN A 905 20.94 -48.29 -26.20
C GLN A 905 22.36 -48.87 -26.21
N GLY A 906 23.12 -48.76 -25.11
CA GLY A 906 24.55 -49.10 -25.06
C GLY A 906 25.47 -48.08 -25.74
N ARG A 907 24.95 -46.91 -26.14
CA ARG A 907 25.69 -45.78 -26.74
C ARG A 907 26.40 -44.96 -25.65
N TYR A 908 27.24 -45.62 -24.88
CA TYR A 908 27.87 -45.04 -23.69
C TYR A 908 28.76 -43.83 -23.97
N GLN A 909 29.45 -43.82 -25.11
CA GLN A 909 30.30 -42.69 -25.53
C GLN A 909 29.49 -41.41 -25.82
N GLU A 910 28.21 -41.55 -26.18
CA GLU A 910 27.30 -40.43 -26.41
C GLU A 910 26.56 -40.02 -25.13
N ALA A 911 26.26 -40.98 -24.25
CA ALA A 911 25.59 -40.72 -22.97
C ALA A 911 26.46 -39.92 -21.98
N GLU A 912 27.73 -40.25 -21.83
CA GLU A 912 28.64 -39.63 -20.84
C GLU A 912 28.74 -38.10 -20.96
N PRO A 913 29.04 -37.50 -22.12
CA PRO A 913 29.14 -36.04 -22.23
C PRO A 913 27.81 -35.33 -21.94
N VAL A 914 26.68 -35.95 -22.32
CA VAL A 914 25.35 -35.38 -22.09
C VAL A 914 24.97 -35.43 -20.60
N TYR A 915 25.32 -36.50 -19.89
CA TYR A 915 25.15 -36.56 -18.43
C TYR A 915 26.02 -35.52 -17.70
N LEU A 916 27.27 -35.36 -18.12
CA LEU A 916 28.18 -34.37 -17.54
C LEU A 916 27.66 -32.94 -17.76
N GLU A 917 27.14 -32.65 -18.95
CA GLU A 917 26.50 -31.35 -19.24
C GLU A 917 25.28 -31.12 -18.33
N ALA A 918 24.39 -32.11 -18.21
CA ALA A 918 23.22 -32.02 -17.34
C ALA A 918 23.60 -31.80 -15.85
N LEU A 919 24.59 -32.54 -15.36
CA LEU A 919 25.08 -32.42 -13.98
C LEU A 919 25.70 -31.05 -13.72
N ALA A 920 26.58 -30.58 -14.61
CA ALA A 920 27.20 -29.26 -14.49
C ALA A 920 26.15 -28.14 -14.50
N LEU A 921 25.13 -28.28 -15.35
CA LEU A 921 24.03 -27.32 -15.43
C LEU A 921 23.20 -27.27 -14.14
N ARG A 922 22.84 -28.42 -13.56
CA ARG A 922 22.12 -28.51 -12.28
C ARG A 922 22.95 -27.96 -11.11
N LYS A 923 24.23 -28.33 -10.99
CA LYS A 923 25.13 -27.81 -9.95
C LYS A 923 25.21 -26.29 -9.98
N ARG A 924 25.36 -25.70 -11.16
CA ARG A 924 25.44 -24.24 -11.35
C ARG A 924 24.14 -23.52 -11.00
N LEU A 925 22.98 -24.07 -11.39
CA LEU A 925 21.69 -23.35 -11.29
C LEU A 925 20.95 -23.58 -9.96
N LEU A 926 21.05 -24.79 -9.41
CA LEU A 926 20.31 -25.20 -8.21
C LEU A 926 21.20 -25.30 -6.97
N GLY A 927 22.52 -25.29 -7.17
CA GLY A 927 23.52 -25.51 -6.11
C GLY A 927 23.86 -26.98 -5.93
N GLU A 928 25.03 -27.23 -5.35
CA GLU A 928 25.63 -28.58 -5.17
C GLU A 928 24.76 -29.54 -4.33
N ASN A 929 23.95 -29.01 -3.42
CA ASN A 929 23.16 -29.82 -2.48
C ASN A 929 21.72 -30.07 -2.94
N HIS A 930 21.33 -29.70 -4.16
CA HIS A 930 19.95 -29.87 -4.60
C HIS A 930 19.62 -31.36 -4.90
N PRO A 931 18.42 -31.87 -4.59
CA PRO A 931 18.00 -33.24 -4.91
C PRO A 931 18.22 -33.65 -6.39
N ASP A 932 17.95 -32.76 -7.35
CA ASP A 932 18.22 -32.99 -8.78
C ASP A 932 19.71 -33.23 -9.09
N VAL A 933 20.64 -32.65 -8.33
CA VAL A 933 22.08 -32.93 -8.46
C VAL A 933 22.38 -34.36 -8.02
N ALA A 934 21.80 -34.80 -6.89
CA ALA A 934 21.92 -36.18 -6.42
C ALA A 934 21.42 -37.18 -7.48
N GLN A 935 20.29 -36.88 -8.13
CA GLN A 935 19.77 -37.70 -9.21
C GLN A 935 20.75 -37.80 -10.39
N SER A 936 21.32 -36.69 -10.85
CA SER A 936 22.29 -36.70 -11.95
C SER A 936 23.56 -37.46 -11.61
N LEU A 937 24.06 -37.31 -10.37
CA LEU A 937 25.21 -38.07 -9.87
C LEU A 937 24.92 -39.57 -9.86
N ASN A 938 23.76 -39.99 -9.34
CA ASN A 938 23.33 -41.39 -9.34
C ASN A 938 23.23 -41.97 -10.76
N ASN A 939 22.69 -41.20 -11.72
CA ASN A 939 22.53 -41.65 -13.10
C ASN A 939 23.88 -41.79 -13.82
N LEU A 940 24.77 -40.81 -13.65
CA LEU A 940 26.14 -40.88 -14.18
C LEU A 940 26.93 -42.04 -13.55
N ALA A 941 26.77 -42.27 -12.24
CA ALA A 941 27.34 -43.44 -11.58
C ALA A 941 26.81 -44.76 -12.14
N GLY A 942 25.51 -44.82 -12.46
CA GLY A 942 24.87 -45.96 -13.14
C GLY A 942 25.43 -46.22 -14.53
N LEU A 943 25.75 -45.17 -15.29
CA LEU A 943 26.46 -45.28 -16.56
C LEU A 943 27.85 -45.92 -16.36
N TYR A 944 28.65 -45.41 -15.41
CA TYR A 944 29.98 -45.96 -15.10
C TYR A 944 29.92 -47.39 -14.59
N TYR A 945 28.94 -47.72 -13.76
CA TYR A 945 28.68 -49.10 -13.35
C TYR A 945 28.41 -50.01 -14.55
N SER A 946 27.58 -49.56 -15.50
CA SER A 946 27.25 -50.31 -16.73
C SER A 946 28.46 -50.50 -17.66
N GLN A 947 29.41 -49.56 -17.65
CA GLN A 947 30.69 -49.67 -18.35
C GLN A 947 31.75 -50.52 -17.61
N GLY A 948 31.48 -50.96 -16.39
CA GLY A 948 32.47 -51.64 -15.54
C GLY A 948 33.49 -50.71 -14.87
N ARG A 949 33.32 -49.39 -14.96
CA ARG A 949 34.16 -48.34 -14.34
C ARG A 949 33.79 -48.14 -12.88
N TYR A 950 33.87 -49.20 -12.08
CA TYR A 950 33.34 -49.22 -10.71
C TYR A 950 34.03 -48.22 -9.77
N GLN A 951 35.33 -47.98 -9.94
CA GLN A 951 36.08 -47.01 -9.14
C GLN A 951 35.64 -45.56 -9.39
N GLU A 952 35.09 -45.26 -10.56
CA GLU A 952 34.58 -43.93 -10.91
C GLU A 952 33.11 -43.77 -10.49
N ALA A 953 32.34 -44.87 -10.46
CA ALA A 953 30.96 -44.88 -10.00
C ALA A 953 30.82 -44.67 -8.48
N GLU A 954 31.72 -45.25 -7.66
CA GLU A 954 31.60 -45.21 -6.19
C GLU A 954 31.54 -43.78 -5.61
N PRO A 955 32.46 -42.84 -5.94
CA PRO A 955 32.41 -41.50 -5.36
C PRO A 955 31.13 -40.74 -5.74
N LEU A 956 30.61 -40.95 -6.96
CA LEU A 956 29.38 -40.30 -7.42
C LEU A 956 28.14 -40.84 -6.68
N TYR A 957 28.04 -42.15 -6.48
CA TYR A 957 26.97 -42.72 -5.66
C TYR A 957 27.05 -42.26 -4.20
N LEU A 958 28.26 -42.16 -3.62
CA LEU A 958 28.45 -41.64 -2.27
C LEU A 958 27.98 -40.19 -2.14
N GLU A 959 28.34 -39.33 -3.10
CA GLU A 959 27.90 -37.93 -3.14
C GLU A 959 26.37 -37.84 -3.31
N ALA A 960 25.79 -38.62 -4.22
CA ALA A 960 24.35 -38.69 -4.42
C ALA A 960 23.59 -39.10 -3.14
N VAL A 961 24.05 -40.15 -2.46
CA VAL A 961 23.47 -40.58 -1.18
C VAL A 961 23.60 -39.48 -0.13
N ALA A 962 24.76 -38.85 0.00
CA ALA A 962 24.99 -37.81 1.01
C ALA A 962 24.10 -36.59 0.81
N ILE A 963 23.91 -36.14 -0.44
CA ILE A 963 23.01 -35.03 -0.77
C ILE A 963 21.56 -35.42 -0.47
N ALA A 964 21.12 -36.59 -0.94
CA ALA A 964 19.75 -37.08 -0.73
C ALA A 964 19.46 -37.28 0.78
N ASP A 965 20.41 -37.80 1.54
CA ASP A 965 20.29 -37.96 2.99
C ASP A 965 20.10 -36.63 3.71
N ARG A 966 20.88 -35.62 3.32
CA ARG A 966 20.81 -34.30 3.93
C ARG A 966 19.51 -33.56 3.61
N THR A 967 19.02 -33.67 2.37
CA THR A 967 17.91 -32.85 1.87
C THR A 967 16.55 -33.54 1.95
N LEU A 968 16.49 -34.80 1.55
CA LEU A 968 15.25 -35.60 1.52
C LEU A 968 15.08 -36.43 2.79
N GLY A 969 16.18 -36.70 3.50
CA GLY A 969 16.20 -37.56 4.67
C GLY A 969 16.45 -39.03 4.33
N SER A 970 16.82 -39.79 5.36
CA SER A 970 17.29 -41.17 5.24
C SER A 970 16.24 -42.18 4.79
N ASN A 971 14.96 -41.89 5.02
CA ASN A 971 13.86 -42.79 4.70
C ASN A 971 13.19 -42.44 3.36
N HIS A 972 13.64 -41.39 2.67
CA HIS A 972 13.07 -41.02 1.38
C HIS A 972 13.36 -42.11 0.33
N PRO A 973 12.39 -42.47 -0.53
CA PRO A 973 12.56 -43.53 -1.53
C PRO A 973 13.79 -43.36 -2.43
N ASN A 974 14.07 -42.13 -2.91
CA ASN A 974 15.27 -41.85 -3.68
C ASN A 974 16.56 -42.08 -2.88
N THR A 975 16.61 -41.68 -1.60
CA THR A 975 17.79 -41.93 -0.75
C THR A 975 18.04 -43.43 -0.60
N ILE A 976 16.97 -44.20 -0.38
CA ILE A 976 17.04 -45.67 -0.31
C ILE A 976 17.51 -46.26 -1.65
N LEU A 977 16.97 -45.80 -2.77
CA LEU A 977 17.38 -46.22 -4.11
C LEU A 977 18.88 -45.97 -4.34
N TYR A 978 19.37 -44.76 -4.05
CA TYR A 978 20.77 -44.40 -4.25
C TYR A 978 21.69 -45.23 -3.35
N ARG A 979 21.28 -45.52 -2.11
CA ARG A 979 22.02 -46.43 -1.23
C ARG A 979 22.04 -47.86 -1.74
N ASN A 980 20.91 -48.35 -2.26
CA ASN A 980 20.85 -49.69 -2.84
C ASN A 980 21.77 -49.80 -4.05
N ASN A 981 21.81 -48.78 -4.92
CA ASN A 981 22.73 -48.73 -6.05
C ASN A 981 24.20 -48.76 -5.61
N LEU A 982 24.55 -47.96 -4.59
CA LEU A 982 25.88 -47.98 -3.97
C LEU A 982 26.23 -49.35 -3.38
N GLN A 983 25.26 -50.00 -2.72
CA GLN A 983 25.46 -51.32 -2.12
C GLN A 983 25.70 -52.39 -3.19
N ILE A 984 24.91 -52.37 -4.28
CA ILE A 984 25.08 -53.26 -5.44
C ILE A 984 26.49 -53.09 -6.03
N LEU A 985 26.95 -51.84 -6.22
CA LEU A 985 28.31 -51.57 -6.68
C LEU A 985 29.37 -52.16 -5.73
N ARG A 986 29.22 -51.95 -4.41
CA ARG A 986 30.17 -52.43 -3.40
C ARG A 986 30.23 -53.95 -3.35
N ASP A 987 29.10 -54.61 -3.49
CA ASP A 987 29.06 -56.07 -3.57
C ASP A 987 29.75 -56.56 -4.85
N ARG A 988 29.59 -55.85 -5.98
CA ARG A 988 30.35 -56.12 -7.21
C ARG A 988 31.85 -55.98 -7.01
N LEU A 989 32.31 -54.88 -6.40
CA LEU A 989 33.72 -54.61 -6.12
C LEU A 989 34.35 -55.66 -5.18
N ARG A 990 33.58 -56.24 -4.26
CA ARG A 990 34.03 -57.33 -3.37
C ARG A 990 34.19 -58.68 -4.08
N HIS A 991 33.52 -58.88 -5.22
CA HIS A 991 33.50 -60.16 -5.96
C HIS A 991 34.18 -60.08 -7.34
N SER A 992 34.76 -58.93 -7.69
CA SER A 992 35.66 -58.78 -8.85
C SER A 992 37.09 -59.18 -8.45
N PRO A 993 37.72 -60.15 -9.15
CA PRO A 993 39.05 -60.66 -8.82
C PRO A 993 40.18 -59.65 -9.03
#